data_AF-A0A9P5SNZ9-F1
#
_entry.id   AF-A0A9P5SNZ9-F1
#
_cell.length_a   1.000
_cell.length_b   1.000
_cell.length_c   1.000
_cell.angle_alpha   90.00
_cell.angle_beta   90.00
_cell.angle_gamma   90.00
#
_symmetry.space_group_name_H-M   'P 1'
#
loop_
_entity.id
_entity.type
_entity.pdbx_description
1 polymer ?
#
loop_
_entity_poly.entity_id
_entity_poly.type
_entity_poly.pdbx_seq_one_letter_code
_entity_poly.pdbx_strand_id
1 'polypeptide(L)'
;MDLDSDIQSSSKIETSIPRQLVLDYLLHNCYGETARAFMKDDLDAARDSEAHASRKNHSISNGTHRHAHTHGNGASHNHSNQSYTHRGGVMTRSASSAGDLGTTRYSNGSNKGRADDTVSLMDTDKSEELDQEGDSPMADSFQDSATNGRTSQSTGVFSTDKMHAAHIDEQLKNLETRKEVCNAAFPGVLSIDLNSPLTSPASIRMNFKLQCQRFIEIVKSDPDRGPDALMFAQDVLHKFQHLDPSSADQYIKHMEEIVSVIAYSNPEDSPNGHHLKQEARDNLADIMNSAVLALLTIVKQATVVREYLAADPLKSKRGIKPKIPVRIPNDDSTFNPKEYSNVVFKSAGKISGKIRLVHGADGDNDLGLISTRIWVTRESYKDDLSITIDRDNQTHSVFFQAPDTWTDLNVHYETTILIPSSTRRMQSLLVEGPNSSFSGELLQNLAWGSIRTALSNGSIQLTGVNVDTLGLKTSNGSISGTYEGGHLDIQTTNGTITAKLRVRNAEDGRQSVVGARSNNAAVDLHVDGSATSKGLHLNTITTNGRLTVGALIVKASQASYINAITNNGSIKYNVDARQSGQPLEYTNRTANGSVVASVMVPVEKMFKGSVTSSNGSVTVNLTEDFHGRFDVDTSNSRSTVEGTDIQFYEDKKATKRGTRGGDGPSEIKIQSSNGSTNLFFHPPGESMAAELDASGKQQ
;
A
#
# COMPACT_ATOMS: atom_id res chain seq x y z
N MET A 1 -28.96 39.53 -35.47
CA MET A 1 -28.88 38.17 -36.05
C MET A 1 -27.98 37.44 -35.10
N ASP A 2 -28.61 36.80 -34.12
CA ASP A 2 -27.99 36.48 -32.84
C ASP A 2 -27.52 35.02 -32.89
N LEU A 3 -26.23 34.83 -32.64
CA LEU A 3 -25.52 33.56 -32.84
C LEU A 3 -24.83 33.09 -31.55
N ASP A 4 -25.35 33.52 -30.39
CA ASP A 4 -24.78 33.23 -29.06
C ASP A 4 -25.68 32.35 -28.15
N SER A 5 -26.83 31.84 -28.63
CA SER A 5 -27.73 31.03 -27.80
C SER A 5 -27.40 29.53 -27.73
N ASP A 6 -26.57 29.01 -28.64
CA ASP A 6 -26.47 27.55 -28.85
C ASP A 6 -25.24 26.89 -28.18
N ILE A 7 -24.38 27.65 -27.50
CA ILE A 7 -23.16 27.11 -26.85
C ILE A 7 -23.37 26.81 -25.35
N GLN A 8 -24.48 27.23 -24.74
CA GLN A 8 -24.73 26.99 -23.30
C GLN A 8 -25.48 25.69 -22.95
N SER A 9 -25.83 24.83 -23.93
CA SER A 9 -26.56 23.58 -23.65
C SER A 9 -25.70 22.31 -23.52
N SER A 10 -24.38 22.40 -23.73
CA SER A 10 -23.50 21.22 -23.90
C SER A 10 -22.65 20.81 -22.68
N SER A 11 -22.81 21.41 -21.50
CA SER A 11 -21.92 21.12 -20.34
C SER A 11 -22.62 20.56 -19.09
N LYS A 12 -23.81 19.98 -19.22
CA LYS A 12 -24.33 19.08 -18.18
C LYS A 12 -23.77 17.68 -18.43
N ILE A 13 -22.59 17.41 -17.87
CA ILE A 13 -22.10 16.04 -17.73
C ILE A 13 -23.18 15.27 -16.95
N GLU A 14 -23.73 14.22 -17.55
CA GLU A 14 -24.69 13.32 -16.90
C GLU A 14 -24.06 12.76 -15.61
N THR A 15 -24.47 13.29 -14.46
CA THR A 15 -24.00 12.87 -13.14
C THR A 15 -24.41 11.43 -12.80
N SER A 16 -25.27 10.82 -13.61
CA SER A 16 -25.71 9.43 -13.51
C SER A 16 -24.57 8.44 -13.78
N ILE A 17 -23.65 8.73 -14.70
CA ILE A 17 -22.61 7.77 -15.12
C ILE A 17 -21.56 7.54 -14.02
N PRO A 18 -20.96 8.58 -13.41
CA PRO A 18 -20.01 8.38 -12.31
C PRO A 18 -20.67 7.76 -11.07
N ARG A 19 -21.92 8.10 -10.78
CA ARG A 19 -22.67 7.52 -9.65
C ARG A 19 -22.99 6.04 -9.85
N GLN A 20 -23.41 5.66 -11.06
CA GLN A 20 -23.63 4.24 -11.39
C GLN A 20 -22.33 3.44 -11.24
N LEU A 21 -21.20 3.99 -11.69
CA LEU A 21 -19.89 3.35 -11.53
C LEU A 21 -19.47 3.20 -10.06
N VAL A 22 -19.76 4.20 -9.21
CA VAL A 22 -19.49 4.12 -7.76
C VAL A 22 -20.42 3.11 -7.09
N LEU A 23 -21.71 3.08 -7.44
CA LEU A 23 -22.64 2.11 -6.91
C LEU A 23 -22.29 0.68 -7.34
N ASP A 24 -21.96 0.49 -8.62
CA ASP A 24 -21.47 -0.78 -9.16
C ASP A 24 -20.19 -1.19 -8.45
N TYR A 25 -19.26 -0.27 -8.18
CA TYR A 25 -18.07 -0.53 -7.39
C TYR A 25 -18.39 -0.94 -5.94
N LEU A 26 -19.30 -0.23 -5.27
CA LEU A 26 -19.67 -0.53 -3.88
C LEU A 26 -20.39 -1.88 -3.76
N LEU A 27 -21.27 -2.20 -4.70
CA LEU A 27 -21.96 -3.49 -4.77
C LEU A 27 -20.98 -4.62 -5.13
N HIS A 28 -20.08 -4.38 -6.07
CA HIS A 28 -19.10 -5.35 -6.53
C HIS A 28 -18.05 -5.68 -5.45
N ASN A 29 -17.74 -4.74 -4.55
CA ASN A 29 -16.84 -4.96 -3.42
C ASN A 29 -17.59 -5.26 -2.10
N CYS A 30 -18.87 -5.65 -2.18
CA CYS A 30 -19.68 -6.07 -1.03
C CYS A 30 -19.81 -5.04 0.12
N TYR A 31 -19.65 -3.74 -0.15
CA TYR A 31 -19.90 -2.67 0.81
C TYR A 31 -21.40 -2.39 0.95
N GLY A 32 -22.16 -3.38 1.41
CA GLY A 32 -23.63 -3.39 1.37
C GLY A 32 -24.31 -2.31 2.20
N GLU A 33 -23.67 -1.83 3.28
CA GLU A 33 -24.20 -0.70 4.06
C GLU A 33 -23.93 0.63 3.37
N THR A 34 -22.72 0.82 2.83
CA THR A 34 -22.33 2.02 2.07
C THR A 34 -23.13 2.14 0.78
N ALA A 35 -23.34 1.04 0.05
CA ALA A 35 -24.19 1.02 -1.14
C ALA A 35 -25.65 1.37 -0.81
N ARG A 36 -26.19 0.87 0.31
CA ARG A 36 -27.54 1.21 0.77
C ARG A 36 -27.67 2.68 1.17
N ALA A 37 -26.70 3.23 1.88
CA ALA A 37 -26.65 4.66 2.19
C ALA A 37 -26.57 5.49 0.91
N PHE A 38 -25.73 5.09 -0.04
CA PHE A 38 -25.57 5.77 -1.34
C PHE A 38 -26.86 5.76 -2.18
N MET A 39 -27.59 4.64 -2.22
CA MET A 39 -28.89 4.55 -2.92
C MET A 39 -29.99 5.36 -2.21
N LYS A 40 -29.93 5.47 -0.88
CA LYS A 40 -30.89 6.27 -0.09
C LYS A 40 -30.74 7.76 -0.39
N ASP A 41 -29.51 8.25 -0.51
CA ASP A 41 -29.23 9.65 -0.89
C ASP A 41 -29.81 9.99 -2.28
N ASP A 42 -29.82 9.04 -3.23
CA ASP A 42 -30.43 9.25 -4.56
C ASP A 42 -31.96 9.31 -4.50
N LEU A 43 -32.59 8.50 -3.65
CA LEU A 43 -34.04 8.54 -3.44
C LEU A 43 -34.48 9.84 -2.75
N ASP A 44 -33.68 10.32 -1.81
CA ASP A 44 -33.96 11.58 -1.10
C ASP A 44 -33.75 12.79 -2.05
N ALA A 45 -32.70 12.77 -2.89
CA ALA A 45 -32.49 13.80 -3.92
C ALA A 45 -33.59 13.82 -5.01
N ALA A 46 -34.13 12.65 -5.36
CA ALA A 46 -35.26 12.55 -6.29
C ALA A 46 -36.56 13.13 -5.69
N ARG A 47 -36.81 12.87 -4.41
CA ARG A 47 -37.95 13.42 -3.66
C ARG A 47 -37.90 14.95 -3.55
N ASP A 48 -36.72 15.51 -3.29
CA ASP A 48 -36.53 16.97 -3.24
C ASP A 48 -36.77 17.63 -4.60
N SER A 49 -36.40 16.93 -5.68
CA SER A 49 -36.62 17.40 -7.06
C SER A 49 -38.12 17.42 -7.43
N GLU A 50 -38.90 16.42 -7.00
CA GLU A 50 -40.36 16.38 -7.21
C GLU A 50 -41.09 17.42 -6.35
N ALA A 51 -40.65 17.65 -5.11
CA ALA A 51 -41.22 18.68 -4.23
C ALA A 51 -41.03 20.10 -4.79
N HIS A 52 -39.89 20.37 -5.44
CA HIS A 52 -39.64 21.63 -6.13
C HIS A 52 -40.44 21.78 -7.44
N ALA A 53 -40.72 20.70 -8.16
CA ALA A 53 -41.59 20.73 -9.33
C ALA A 53 -43.06 21.03 -8.97
N SER A 54 -43.54 20.49 -7.83
CA SER A 54 -44.92 20.74 -7.36
C SER A 54 -45.15 22.19 -6.91
N ARG A 55 -44.13 22.91 -6.41
CA ARG A 55 -44.25 24.33 -6.01
C ARG A 55 -44.35 25.30 -7.19
N LYS A 56 -43.86 24.93 -8.38
CA LYS A 56 -43.97 25.78 -9.58
C LYS A 56 -45.36 25.82 -10.22
N ASN A 57 -46.23 24.86 -9.90
CA ASN A 57 -47.60 24.81 -10.45
C ASN A 57 -48.65 25.57 -9.62
N HIS A 58 -48.26 26.29 -8.56
CA HIS A 58 -49.19 27.07 -7.72
C HIS A 58 -48.98 28.59 -7.77
N SER A 59 -48.12 29.12 -8.64
CA SER A 59 -47.88 30.58 -8.75
C SER A 59 -48.44 31.24 -10.01
N ILE A 60 -49.38 30.62 -10.72
CA ILE A 60 -50.08 31.24 -11.87
C ILE A 60 -51.54 31.50 -11.50
N SER A 61 -51.79 32.49 -10.63
CA SER A 61 -53.05 33.23 -10.61
C SER A 61 -52.87 34.58 -9.89
N ASN A 62 -53.40 35.65 -10.51
CA ASN A 62 -53.39 37.08 -10.11
C ASN A 62 -52.05 37.81 -10.33
N GLY A 63 -51.94 38.91 -11.07
CA GLY A 63 -52.90 39.74 -11.79
C GLY A 63 -52.18 40.99 -12.36
N THR A 64 -52.56 41.38 -13.56
CA THR A 64 -52.75 42.77 -14.07
C THR A 64 -51.79 43.93 -13.71
N HIS A 65 -51.11 44.43 -14.75
CA HIS A 65 -51.03 45.85 -15.19
C HIS A 65 -50.77 47.02 -14.20
N ARG A 66 -49.62 47.72 -14.33
CA ARG A 66 -49.47 49.11 -14.87
C ARG A 66 -48.12 49.80 -14.53
N HIS A 67 -47.53 50.40 -15.57
CA HIS A 67 -46.86 51.72 -15.69
C HIS A 67 -45.95 52.35 -14.58
N ALA A 68 -44.73 52.68 -15.03
CA ALA A 68 -44.12 54.03 -15.13
C ALA A 68 -43.15 54.58 -14.04
N HIS A 69 -42.06 55.18 -14.57
CA HIS A 69 -41.11 56.17 -14.00
C HIS A 69 -40.30 55.72 -12.75
N THR A 70 -39.02 56.07 -12.53
CA THR A 70 -38.32 57.36 -12.68
C THR A 70 -36.79 57.17 -12.47
N HIS A 71 -36.03 58.22 -12.82
CA HIS A 71 -34.59 58.48 -12.73
C HIS A 71 -33.76 58.01 -11.52
N GLY A 72 -32.45 57.88 -11.75
CA GLY A 72 -31.41 58.06 -10.72
C GLY A 72 -29.98 57.90 -11.25
N ASN A 73 -29.25 59.01 -11.36
CA ASN A 73 -27.86 59.16 -11.80
C ASN A 73 -26.81 58.47 -10.91
N GLY A 74 -25.64 58.17 -11.47
CA GLY A 74 -24.43 57.87 -10.69
C GLY A 74 -23.18 57.57 -11.53
N ALA A 75 -22.39 58.61 -11.77
CA ALA A 75 -21.11 58.71 -12.49
C ALA A 75 -20.12 57.51 -12.44
N SER A 76 -19.46 57.25 -13.57
CA SER A 76 -18.09 56.70 -13.60
C SER A 76 -17.29 57.31 -14.75
N HIS A 77 -16.08 57.77 -14.40
CA HIS A 77 -15.12 58.43 -15.27
C HIS A 77 -14.45 57.49 -16.28
N ASN A 78 -13.94 58.14 -17.33
CA ASN A 78 -13.38 57.64 -18.57
C ASN A 78 -11.84 57.89 -18.59
N HIS A 79 -11.19 57.41 -19.65
CA HIS A 79 -9.76 57.49 -20.03
C HIS A 79 -8.83 56.42 -19.43
N SER A 80 -7.88 55.84 -20.17
CA SER A 80 -7.56 55.82 -21.60
C SER A 80 -6.44 54.78 -21.77
N ASN A 81 -6.57 53.88 -22.73
CA ASN A 81 -5.56 52.86 -23.01
C ASN A 81 -4.62 53.36 -24.11
N GLN A 82 -3.35 53.56 -23.77
CA GLN A 82 -2.25 53.78 -24.71
C GLN A 82 -1.31 52.58 -24.71
N SER A 83 -0.91 52.25 -25.94
CA SER A 83 0.02 51.22 -26.38
C SER A 83 1.42 51.30 -25.76
N TYR A 84 2.02 50.14 -25.44
CA TYR A 84 3.47 49.95 -25.56
C TYR A 84 3.80 48.56 -26.12
N THR A 85 4.67 48.61 -27.12
CA THR A 85 5.34 47.51 -27.81
C THR A 85 6.30 46.77 -26.87
N HIS A 86 6.31 45.43 -26.89
CA HIS A 86 7.47 44.66 -26.41
C HIS A 86 8.03 43.70 -27.45
N ARG A 87 9.35 43.79 -27.51
CA ARG A 87 10.36 43.28 -28.42
C ARG A 87 10.74 41.84 -28.01
N GLY A 88 11.05 41.01 -29.01
CA GLY A 88 11.33 39.59 -28.85
C GLY A 88 12.57 39.27 -27.99
N GLY A 89 12.48 38.13 -27.30
CA GLY A 89 13.57 37.46 -26.61
C GLY A 89 13.56 35.98 -26.98
N VAL A 90 14.59 35.57 -27.70
CA VAL A 90 14.92 34.21 -28.14
C VAL A 90 15.23 33.35 -26.92
N MET A 91 14.55 32.21 -26.75
CA MET A 91 14.96 31.17 -25.80
C MET A 91 15.84 30.13 -26.50
N THR A 92 17.13 30.20 -26.20
CA THR A 92 18.14 29.20 -26.53
C THR A 92 17.95 27.95 -25.67
N ARG A 93 17.93 26.79 -26.33
CA ARG A 93 18.00 25.47 -25.67
C ARG A 93 19.43 25.24 -25.19
N SER A 94 19.62 25.06 -23.89
CA SER A 94 20.88 24.59 -23.32
C SER A 94 20.78 23.09 -23.05
N ALA A 95 21.54 22.34 -23.83
CA ALA A 95 21.91 20.97 -23.55
C ALA A 95 23.08 20.95 -22.57
N SER A 96 22.98 20.14 -21.53
CA SER A 96 24.06 19.66 -20.65
C SER A 96 23.43 18.61 -19.74
N SER A 97 24.07 17.56 -19.24
CA SER A 97 25.41 17.01 -19.39
C SER A 97 25.30 15.61 -18.76
N ALA A 98 25.88 14.60 -19.39
CA ALA A 98 26.06 13.29 -18.77
C ALA A 98 27.01 13.44 -17.58
N GLY A 99 26.47 13.40 -16.37
CA GLY A 99 27.21 13.42 -15.12
C GLY A 99 27.65 12.02 -14.73
N ASP A 100 28.89 11.70 -15.11
CA ASP A 100 29.72 10.62 -14.58
C ASP A 100 29.81 10.72 -13.05
N LEU A 101 29.25 9.74 -12.33
CA LEU A 101 29.33 9.67 -10.87
C LEU A 101 30.41 8.66 -10.48
N GLY A 102 31.59 9.22 -10.26
CA GLY A 102 32.75 8.56 -9.69
C GLY A 102 32.47 7.94 -8.33
N THR A 103 32.99 6.74 -8.17
CA THR A 103 33.16 6.01 -6.91
C THR A 103 33.93 6.84 -5.89
N THR A 104 33.30 7.20 -4.77
CA THR A 104 34.00 7.77 -3.62
C THR A 104 34.81 6.69 -2.90
N ARG A 105 36.14 6.76 -3.06
CA ARG A 105 37.11 6.09 -2.18
C ARG A 105 37.14 6.83 -0.85
N TYR A 106 36.89 6.11 0.25
CA TYR A 106 37.20 6.59 1.60
C TYR A 106 38.68 6.38 1.90
N SER A 107 39.40 7.48 2.08
CA SER A 107 40.76 7.51 2.64
C SER A 107 40.71 7.92 4.11
N ASN A 108 41.24 7.04 4.96
CA ASN A 108 41.61 7.33 6.35
C ASN A 108 42.63 8.48 6.43
N GLY A 109 42.47 9.36 7.40
CA GLY A 109 43.44 10.43 7.69
C GLY A 109 43.13 11.18 8.96
N SER A 110 43.75 10.75 10.05
CA SER A 110 43.88 11.46 11.33
C SER A 110 44.45 12.87 11.17
N ASN A 111 43.90 13.88 11.84
CA ASN A 111 44.74 14.78 12.64
C ASN A 111 43.99 15.69 13.64
N LYS A 112 44.77 16.00 14.68
CA LYS A 112 44.52 16.78 15.88
C LYS A 112 44.07 18.23 15.63
N GLY A 113 43.11 18.67 16.45
CA GLY A 113 43.30 19.72 17.46
C GLY A 113 43.41 21.17 16.99
N ARG A 114 42.44 22.00 17.40
CA ARG A 114 42.69 23.24 18.14
C ARG A 114 41.38 23.86 18.63
N ALA A 115 41.41 24.29 19.88
CA ALA A 115 40.44 25.15 20.52
C ALA A 115 40.46 26.55 19.90
N ASP A 116 39.32 27.25 19.92
CA ASP A 116 39.31 28.65 20.33
C ASP A 116 37.92 29.09 20.78
N ASP A 117 37.96 29.88 21.85
CA ASP A 117 36.88 30.53 22.58
C ASP A 117 36.13 31.55 21.74
N THR A 118 34.83 31.71 21.99
CA THR A 118 34.20 33.04 21.92
C THR A 118 33.13 33.19 23.00
N VAL A 119 33.32 34.28 23.74
CA VAL A 119 32.59 34.75 24.92
C VAL A 119 31.51 35.77 24.49
N SER A 120 30.39 35.76 25.23
CA SER A 120 29.41 36.84 25.45
C SER A 120 28.60 37.41 24.27
N LEU A 121 27.28 37.49 24.44
CA LEU A 121 26.65 38.75 24.86
C LEU A 121 25.25 38.49 25.42
N MET A 122 24.98 39.06 26.60
CA MET A 122 23.66 39.23 27.18
C MET A 122 22.88 40.28 26.38
N ASP A 123 21.57 40.09 26.24
CA ASP A 123 20.64 41.20 26.32
C ASP A 123 19.37 40.74 27.06
N THR A 124 19.14 41.45 28.16
CA THR A 124 17.96 41.40 29.02
C THR A 124 16.86 42.21 28.39
N ASP A 125 15.64 41.67 28.30
CA ASP A 125 14.45 42.50 28.22
C ASP A 125 13.34 42.01 29.15
N LYS A 126 12.90 42.97 29.96
CA LYS A 126 11.81 42.91 30.93
C LYS A 126 10.50 43.21 30.19
N SER A 127 9.43 42.47 30.46
CA SER A 127 8.07 43.02 30.38
C SER A 127 7.10 42.21 31.25
N GLU A 128 6.71 42.87 32.34
CA GLU A 128 5.33 43.09 32.80
C GLU A 128 4.43 41.89 33.16
N GLU A 129 4.17 41.83 34.47
CA GLU A 129 3.06 41.20 35.18
C GLU A 129 1.70 41.64 34.63
N LEU A 130 0.77 40.69 34.53
CA LEU A 130 -0.67 40.96 34.56
C LEU A 130 -1.33 39.91 35.45
N ASP A 131 -1.71 40.35 36.65
CA ASP A 131 -2.63 39.69 37.55
C ASP A 131 -4.03 39.63 36.94
N GLN A 132 -4.71 38.50 37.09
CA GLN A 132 -6.17 38.48 37.15
C GLN A 132 -6.66 37.28 37.96
N GLU A 133 -7.08 37.58 39.19
CA GLU A 133 -7.89 36.75 40.07
C GLU A 133 -9.28 36.51 39.46
N GLY A 134 -9.88 35.35 39.78
CA GLY A 134 -11.22 34.98 39.37
C GLY A 134 -11.71 33.72 40.04
N ASP A 135 -11.91 33.79 41.35
CA ASP A 135 -12.66 32.81 42.16
C ASP A 135 -14.16 32.83 41.82
N SER A 136 -14.79 31.66 41.68
CA SER A 136 -15.92 31.25 42.53
C SER A 136 -16.45 29.84 42.23
N PRO A 137 -16.98 29.13 43.23
CA PRO A 137 -17.31 27.70 43.17
C PRO A 137 -18.82 27.43 43.02
N MET A 138 -19.18 26.21 42.61
CA MET A 138 -20.53 25.66 42.77
C MET A 138 -20.42 24.19 43.22
N ALA A 139 -20.78 23.97 44.49
CA ALA A 139 -21.24 22.69 45.00
C ALA A 139 -22.77 22.65 44.89
N ASP A 140 -23.34 21.51 44.57
CA ASP A 140 -24.44 20.96 45.37
C ASP A 140 -24.78 19.52 44.99
N SER A 141 -24.94 18.75 46.06
CA SER A 141 -25.51 17.42 46.21
C SER A 141 -26.97 17.32 45.73
N PHE A 142 -27.45 16.12 45.41
CA PHE A 142 -28.63 15.52 46.07
C PHE A 142 -28.84 14.04 45.70
N GLN A 143 -29.49 13.36 46.65
CA GLN A 143 -29.56 11.94 46.95
C GLN A 143 -30.57 11.11 46.14
N ASP A 144 -30.31 9.80 46.18
CA ASP A 144 -31.23 8.66 46.32
C ASP A 144 -32.75 8.88 46.27
N SER A 145 -33.42 8.01 45.52
CA SER A 145 -34.57 7.27 46.08
C SER A 145 -34.91 6.05 45.22
N ALA A 146 -34.65 4.88 45.78
CA ALA A 146 -35.37 3.66 45.46
C ALA A 146 -36.82 3.75 45.96
N THR A 147 -37.78 3.15 45.25
CA THR A 147 -38.75 2.19 45.82
C THR A 147 -39.80 1.71 44.82
N ASN A 148 -40.16 0.44 45.01
CA ASN A 148 -41.42 -0.23 44.73
C ASN A 148 -41.66 -0.87 43.37
N GLY A 149 -41.46 -2.20 43.38
CA GLY A 149 -42.07 -3.12 42.44
C GLY A 149 -43.56 -3.35 42.70
N ARG A 150 -44.21 -3.92 41.68
CA ARG A 150 -45.33 -4.84 41.84
C ARG A 150 -45.42 -5.75 40.62
N THR A 151 -45.68 -7.00 40.95
CA THR A 151 -45.78 -8.22 40.16
C THR A 151 -47.01 -8.26 39.26
N SER A 152 -46.85 -8.73 38.02
CA SER A 152 -47.92 -9.42 37.27
C SER A 152 -47.35 -10.26 36.10
N GLN A 153 -47.33 -11.57 36.33
CA GLN A 153 -47.69 -12.65 35.40
C GLN A 153 -47.18 -12.61 33.95
N SER A 154 -46.11 -13.39 33.74
CA SER A 154 -45.97 -14.45 32.72
C SER A 154 -47.18 -14.67 31.78
N THR A 155 -46.98 -14.42 30.49
CA THR A 155 -47.21 -15.38 29.39
C THR A 155 -46.75 -14.74 28.07
N GLY A 156 -45.76 -15.33 27.39
CA GLY A 156 -45.40 -14.90 26.03
C GLY A 156 -43.91 -14.89 25.68
N VAL A 157 -43.12 -15.89 26.10
CA VAL A 157 -41.75 -16.10 25.58
C VAL A 157 -41.72 -17.43 24.85
N PHE A 158 -42.28 -17.48 23.63
CA PHE A 158 -42.05 -18.57 22.66
C PHE A 158 -42.23 -18.12 21.20
N SER A 159 -42.29 -16.81 20.93
CA SER A 159 -42.48 -16.29 19.56
C SER A 159 -41.18 -15.83 18.88
N THR A 160 -40.11 -15.58 19.63
CA THR A 160 -38.84 -15.05 19.10
C THR A 160 -37.99 -16.13 18.43
N ASP A 161 -37.96 -17.34 18.99
CA ASP A 161 -37.11 -18.42 18.45
C ASP A 161 -37.62 -18.96 17.11
N LYS A 162 -38.94 -19.00 16.90
CA LYS A 162 -39.52 -19.36 15.60
C LYS A 162 -39.28 -18.29 14.53
N MET A 163 -39.27 -17.01 14.90
CA MET A 163 -38.95 -15.94 13.95
C MET A 163 -37.45 -15.90 13.63
N HIS A 164 -36.59 -16.22 14.59
CA HIS A 164 -35.14 -16.29 14.38
C HIS A 164 -34.75 -17.51 13.51
N ALA A 165 -35.31 -18.68 13.80
CA ALA A 165 -35.13 -19.87 12.97
C ALA A 165 -35.66 -19.66 11.53
N ALA A 166 -36.81 -18.99 11.36
CA ALA A 166 -37.35 -18.67 10.03
C ALA A 166 -36.49 -17.66 9.26
N HIS A 167 -35.91 -16.67 9.95
CA HIS A 167 -35.00 -15.70 9.34
C HIS A 167 -33.67 -16.34 8.91
N ILE A 168 -33.17 -17.32 9.68
CA ILE A 168 -31.95 -18.05 9.33
C ILE A 168 -32.21 -19.06 8.20
N ASP A 169 -33.35 -19.75 8.20
CA ASP A 169 -33.76 -20.58 7.05
C ASP A 169 -33.90 -19.73 5.76
N GLU A 170 -34.38 -18.48 5.88
CA GLU A 170 -34.43 -17.52 4.77
C GLU A 170 -33.02 -17.09 4.31
N GLN A 171 -32.09 -16.84 5.24
CA GLN A 171 -30.68 -16.54 4.93
C GLN A 171 -29.95 -17.73 4.28
N LEU A 172 -30.19 -18.96 4.76
CA LEU A 172 -29.66 -20.20 4.19
C LEU A 172 -30.20 -20.46 2.78
N LYS A 173 -31.49 -20.21 2.56
CA LYS A 173 -32.12 -20.26 1.24
C LYS A 173 -31.52 -19.21 0.30
N ASN A 174 -31.18 -18.04 0.83
CA ASN A 174 -30.47 -16.99 0.10
C ASN A 174 -29.04 -17.43 -0.27
N LEU A 175 -28.34 -18.18 0.59
CA LEU A 175 -26.99 -18.67 0.33
C LEU A 175 -26.96 -19.74 -0.77
N GLU A 176 -27.89 -20.70 -0.77
CA GLU A 176 -27.97 -21.69 -1.86
C GLU A 176 -28.39 -21.03 -3.18
N THR A 177 -29.34 -20.10 -3.14
CA THR A 177 -29.74 -19.32 -4.32
C THR A 177 -28.56 -18.51 -4.87
N ARG A 178 -27.76 -17.88 -3.99
CA ARG A 178 -26.55 -17.14 -4.39
C ARG A 178 -25.48 -18.05 -4.98
N LYS A 179 -25.29 -19.24 -4.41
CA LYS A 179 -24.37 -20.26 -4.94
C LYS A 179 -24.81 -20.75 -6.32
N GLU A 180 -26.10 -20.99 -6.52
CA GLU A 180 -26.68 -21.34 -7.82
C GLU A 180 -26.49 -20.20 -8.83
N VAL A 181 -26.77 -18.95 -8.44
CA VAL A 181 -26.57 -17.76 -9.29
C VAL A 181 -25.08 -17.57 -9.63
N CYS A 182 -24.18 -17.72 -8.67
CA CYS A 182 -22.74 -17.63 -8.91
C CYS A 182 -22.23 -18.76 -9.79
N ASN A 183 -22.71 -20.00 -9.62
CA ASN A 183 -22.35 -21.12 -10.50
C ASN A 183 -22.93 -20.97 -11.91
N ALA A 184 -24.14 -20.42 -12.03
CA ALA A 184 -24.76 -20.13 -13.31
C ALA A 184 -24.03 -18.99 -14.05
N ALA A 185 -23.61 -17.94 -13.32
CA ALA A 185 -22.88 -16.81 -13.88
C ALA A 185 -21.40 -17.13 -14.18
N PHE A 186 -20.77 -17.99 -13.37
CA PHE A 186 -19.34 -18.29 -13.40
C PHE A 186 -19.09 -19.80 -13.30
N PRO A 187 -19.41 -20.57 -14.35
CA PRO A 187 -19.16 -22.00 -14.37
C PRO A 187 -17.64 -22.25 -14.25
N GLY A 188 -17.22 -22.87 -13.16
CA GLY A 188 -15.81 -23.13 -12.85
C GLY A 188 -15.32 -22.58 -11.51
N VAL A 189 -15.87 -21.48 -11.00
CA VAL A 189 -15.38 -20.88 -9.74
C VAL A 189 -15.65 -21.79 -8.53
N LEU A 190 -16.77 -22.51 -8.52
CA LEU A 190 -17.13 -23.46 -7.45
C LEU A 190 -17.30 -24.89 -7.97
N SER A 191 -16.72 -25.22 -9.12
CA SER A 191 -16.84 -26.56 -9.71
C SER A 191 -16.13 -27.60 -8.84
N ILE A 192 -16.82 -28.71 -8.57
CA ILE A 192 -16.31 -29.86 -7.80
C ILE A 192 -16.42 -31.18 -8.58
N ASP A 193 -16.91 -31.13 -9.82
CA ASP A 193 -17.01 -32.31 -10.68
C ASP A 193 -15.64 -32.64 -11.29
N LEU A 194 -15.03 -33.75 -10.88
CA LEU A 194 -13.73 -34.20 -11.38
C LEU A 194 -13.70 -34.44 -12.90
N ASN A 195 -14.86 -34.65 -13.53
CA ASN A 195 -14.96 -34.84 -14.98
C ASN A 195 -15.12 -33.53 -15.75
N SER A 196 -15.35 -32.41 -15.05
CA SER A 196 -15.49 -31.09 -15.66
C SER A 196 -14.12 -30.46 -15.92
N PRO A 197 -13.83 -30.00 -17.15
CA PRO A 197 -12.58 -29.31 -17.47
C PRO A 197 -12.44 -27.94 -16.78
N LEU A 198 -13.53 -27.46 -16.15
CA LEU A 198 -13.55 -26.20 -15.39
C LEU A 198 -13.22 -26.40 -13.91
N THR A 199 -13.08 -27.65 -13.45
CA THR A 199 -12.69 -27.97 -12.08
C THR A 199 -11.18 -27.82 -11.93
N SER A 200 -10.79 -26.87 -11.09
CA SER A 200 -9.41 -26.63 -10.69
C SER A 200 -9.23 -26.86 -9.18
N PRO A 201 -8.00 -27.10 -8.70
CA PRO A 201 -7.72 -27.15 -7.26
C PRO A 201 -8.18 -25.89 -6.52
N ALA A 202 -8.10 -24.72 -7.18
CA ALA A 202 -8.58 -23.45 -6.62
C ALA A 202 -10.10 -23.44 -6.44
N SER A 203 -10.86 -23.96 -7.40
CA SER A 203 -12.32 -24.04 -7.31
C SER A 203 -12.82 -25.02 -6.25
N ILE A 204 -12.11 -26.15 -6.09
CA ILE A 204 -12.38 -27.13 -5.03
C ILE A 204 -12.13 -26.50 -3.66
N ARG A 205 -10.99 -25.81 -3.49
CA ARG A 205 -10.63 -25.10 -2.26
C ARG A 205 -11.62 -23.99 -1.91
N MET A 206 -12.10 -23.25 -2.91
CA MET A 206 -13.10 -22.20 -2.70
C MET A 206 -14.45 -22.78 -2.25
N ASN A 207 -14.90 -23.86 -2.91
CA ASN A 207 -16.13 -24.54 -2.52
C ASN A 207 -16.02 -25.12 -1.10
N PHE A 208 -14.88 -25.72 -0.75
CA PHE A 208 -14.61 -26.18 0.62
C PHE A 208 -14.79 -25.06 1.65
N LYS A 209 -14.18 -23.88 1.44
CA LYS A 209 -14.34 -22.74 2.37
C LYS A 209 -15.79 -22.27 2.50
N LEU A 210 -16.58 -22.29 1.42
CA LEU A 210 -18.01 -21.98 1.47
C LEU A 210 -18.81 -23.03 2.26
N GLN A 211 -18.49 -24.32 2.10
CA GLN A 211 -19.15 -25.37 2.89
C GLN A 211 -18.77 -25.27 4.38
N CYS A 212 -17.52 -24.90 4.68
CA CYS A 212 -17.09 -24.60 6.05
C CYS A 212 -17.89 -23.45 6.66
N GLN A 213 -18.09 -22.36 5.92
CA GLN A 213 -18.93 -21.25 6.40
C GLN A 213 -20.38 -21.69 6.59
N ARG A 214 -20.93 -22.51 5.69
CA ARG A 214 -22.28 -23.06 5.85
C ARG A 214 -22.41 -23.90 7.12
N PHE A 215 -21.42 -24.76 7.40
CA PHE A 215 -21.38 -25.52 8.64
C PHE A 215 -21.42 -24.59 9.85
N ILE A 216 -20.63 -23.52 9.85
CA ILE A 216 -20.63 -22.53 10.93
C ILE A 216 -22.01 -21.90 11.12
N GLU A 217 -22.69 -21.52 10.03
CA GLU A 217 -24.05 -20.96 10.12
C GLU A 217 -25.08 -21.98 10.65
N ILE A 218 -24.92 -23.28 10.34
CA ILE A 218 -25.76 -24.34 10.94
C ILE A 218 -25.55 -24.38 12.46
N VAL A 219 -24.29 -24.38 12.91
CA VAL A 219 -23.95 -24.39 14.34
C VAL A 219 -24.44 -23.13 15.06
N LYS A 220 -24.37 -21.96 14.41
CA LYS A 220 -24.87 -20.69 14.98
C LYS A 220 -26.38 -20.62 15.03
N SER A 221 -27.07 -21.29 14.11
CA SER A 221 -28.53 -21.18 13.99
C SER A 221 -29.29 -21.77 15.17
N ASP A 222 -28.74 -22.81 15.77
CA ASP A 222 -29.38 -23.57 16.83
C ASP A 222 -28.33 -24.44 17.55
N PRO A 223 -27.97 -24.13 18.80
CA PRO A 223 -27.01 -24.92 19.57
C PRO A 223 -27.43 -26.38 19.76
N ASP A 224 -28.73 -26.68 19.73
CA ASP A 224 -29.27 -28.03 19.88
C ASP A 224 -29.21 -28.84 18.55
N ARG A 225 -28.84 -28.20 17.42
CA ARG A 225 -28.62 -28.86 16.10
C ARG A 225 -27.21 -29.39 15.88
N GLY A 226 -26.46 -29.65 16.95
CA GLY A 226 -25.19 -30.37 16.89
C GLY A 226 -25.21 -31.65 16.02
N PRO A 227 -26.27 -32.49 16.08
CA PRO A 227 -26.38 -33.67 15.22
C PRO A 227 -26.47 -33.36 13.72
N ASP A 228 -27.21 -32.34 13.32
CA ASP A 228 -27.39 -31.96 11.90
C ASP A 228 -26.09 -31.36 11.33
N ALA A 229 -25.41 -30.54 12.12
CA ALA A 229 -24.10 -30.00 11.76
C ALA A 229 -23.06 -31.13 11.61
N LEU A 230 -23.08 -32.11 12.51
CA LEU A 230 -22.18 -33.26 12.44
C LEU A 230 -22.46 -34.13 11.20
N MET A 231 -23.74 -34.38 10.88
CA MET A 231 -24.12 -35.06 9.64
C MET A 231 -23.64 -34.29 8.42
N PHE A 232 -23.79 -32.96 8.39
CA PHE A 232 -23.29 -32.13 7.29
C PHE A 232 -21.77 -32.24 7.14
N ALA A 233 -21.01 -32.21 8.24
CA ALA A 233 -19.55 -32.37 8.19
C ALA A 233 -19.14 -33.74 7.59
N GLN A 234 -19.81 -34.82 8.01
CA GLN A 234 -19.55 -36.16 7.51
C GLN A 234 -19.95 -36.33 6.03
N ASP A 235 -21.10 -35.81 5.64
CA ASP A 235 -21.64 -36.03 4.29
C ASP A 235 -21.06 -35.07 3.25
N VAL A 236 -20.63 -33.87 3.65
CA VAL A 236 -20.21 -32.82 2.71
C VAL A 236 -18.71 -32.53 2.84
N LEU A 237 -18.22 -32.20 4.04
CA LEU A 237 -16.84 -31.75 4.22
C LEU A 237 -15.83 -32.90 4.02
N HIS A 238 -16.14 -34.09 4.52
CA HIS A 238 -15.27 -35.27 4.37
C HIS A 238 -15.00 -35.66 2.91
N LYS A 239 -15.87 -35.29 1.96
CA LYS A 239 -15.67 -35.60 0.53
C LYS A 239 -14.51 -34.83 -0.08
N PHE A 240 -14.16 -33.65 0.44
CA PHE A 240 -13.15 -32.78 -0.16
C PHE A 240 -11.73 -33.35 -0.10
N GLN A 241 -11.42 -34.17 0.91
CA GLN A 241 -10.12 -34.86 0.98
C GLN A 241 -9.91 -35.85 -0.19
N HIS A 242 -11.01 -36.37 -0.77
CA HIS A 242 -10.95 -37.27 -1.92
C HIS A 242 -10.98 -36.52 -3.24
N LEU A 243 -11.55 -35.30 -3.27
CA LEU A 243 -11.61 -34.45 -4.46
C LEU A 243 -10.28 -33.78 -4.78
N ASP A 244 -9.47 -33.47 -3.77
CA ASP A 244 -8.11 -32.94 -3.96
C ASP A 244 -7.14 -33.60 -2.96
N PRO A 245 -6.59 -34.78 -3.33
CA PRO A 245 -5.68 -35.54 -2.47
C PRO A 245 -4.40 -34.77 -2.10
N SER A 246 -3.97 -33.82 -2.93
CA SER A 246 -2.75 -33.05 -2.71
C SER A 246 -2.86 -32.09 -1.51
N SER A 247 -4.08 -31.70 -1.16
CA SER A 247 -4.36 -30.80 -0.04
C SER A 247 -5.19 -31.46 1.07
N ALA A 248 -5.30 -32.80 1.07
CA ALA A 248 -6.11 -33.56 2.02
C ALA A 248 -5.80 -33.20 3.48
N ASP A 249 -4.51 -33.15 3.85
CA ASP A 249 -4.07 -32.80 5.21
C ASP A 249 -4.50 -31.38 5.62
N GLN A 250 -4.53 -30.44 4.68
CA GLN A 250 -4.99 -29.07 4.93
C GLN A 250 -6.50 -29.02 5.18
N TYR A 251 -7.28 -29.80 4.41
CA TYR A 251 -8.72 -29.88 4.60
C TYR A 251 -9.09 -30.56 5.91
N ILE A 252 -8.40 -31.64 6.28
CA ILE A 252 -8.61 -32.34 7.55
C ILE A 252 -8.31 -31.40 8.71
N LYS A 253 -7.15 -30.74 8.72
CA LYS A 253 -6.78 -29.81 9.78
C LYS A 253 -7.81 -28.68 9.94
N HIS A 254 -8.25 -28.08 8.84
CA HIS A 254 -9.22 -26.99 8.91
C HIS A 254 -10.61 -27.46 9.31
N MET A 255 -10.99 -28.68 8.91
CA MET A 255 -12.22 -29.32 9.37
C MET A 255 -12.18 -29.60 10.87
N GLU A 256 -11.06 -30.08 11.42
CA GLU A 256 -10.90 -30.27 12.87
C GLU A 256 -11.07 -28.96 13.65
N GLU A 257 -10.46 -27.87 13.17
CA GLU A 257 -10.60 -26.54 13.75
C GLU A 257 -12.07 -26.09 13.79
N ILE A 258 -12.78 -26.23 12.66
CA ILE A 258 -14.16 -25.75 12.55
C ILE A 258 -15.15 -26.66 13.27
N VAL A 259 -15.00 -27.99 13.18
CA VAL A 259 -15.89 -28.96 13.84
C VAL A 259 -15.76 -28.89 15.36
N SER A 260 -14.58 -28.54 15.89
CA SER A 260 -14.34 -28.38 17.33
C SER A 260 -15.28 -27.36 18.00
N VAL A 261 -15.84 -26.42 17.24
CA VAL A 261 -16.79 -25.41 17.72
C VAL A 261 -18.05 -26.05 18.30
N ILE A 262 -18.49 -27.21 17.78
CA ILE A 262 -19.68 -27.94 18.26
C ILE A 262 -19.52 -28.42 19.72
N ALA A 263 -18.28 -28.63 20.18
CA ALA A 263 -18.04 -29.14 21.54
C ALA A 263 -18.37 -28.13 22.64
N TYR A 264 -18.63 -26.87 22.30
CA TYR A 264 -18.86 -25.78 23.25
C TYR A 264 -20.34 -25.45 23.35
N SER A 265 -20.83 -25.28 24.59
CA SER A 265 -22.22 -24.85 24.84
C SER A 265 -22.53 -23.48 24.25
N ASN A 266 -21.53 -22.59 24.24
CA ASN A 266 -21.56 -21.36 23.47
C ASN A 266 -20.45 -21.43 22.40
N PRO A 267 -20.81 -21.61 21.12
CA PRO A 267 -19.86 -21.69 20.01
C PRO A 267 -18.87 -20.51 19.92
N GLU A 268 -19.26 -19.31 20.35
CA GLU A 268 -18.40 -18.11 20.28
C GLU A 268 -17.27 -18.12 21.32
N ASP A 269 -17.43 -18.85 22.43
CA ASP A 269 -16.42 -18.98 23.48
C ASP A 269 -15.34 -20.03 23.15
N SER A 270 -15.50 -20.74 22.03
CA SER A 270 -14.51 -21.68 21.53
C SER A 270 -13.18 -20.96 21.25
N PRO A 271 -12.01 -21.61 21.41
CA PRO A 271 -10.74 -21.12 20.87
C PRO A 271 -10.82 -20.78 19.37
N ASN A 272 -11.73 -21.47 18.65
CA ASN A 272 -12.01 -21.26 17.24
C ASN A 272 -13.23 -20.34 16.97
N GLY A 273 -13.70 -19.64 18.00
CA GLY A 273 -14.81 -18.68 17.97
C GLY A 273 -14.60 -17.54 16.97
N HIS A 274 -13.35 -17.26 16.60
CA HIS A 274 -13.01 -16.26 15.60
C HIS A 274 -13.59 -16.57 14.20
N HIS A 275 -13.84 -17.83 13.86
CA HIS A 275 -14.50 -18.21 12.61
C HIS A 275 -16.00 -17.84 12.57
N LEU A 276 -16.62 -17.57 13.72
CA LEU A 276 -18.04 -17.21 13.81
C LEU A 276 -18.27 -15.71 13.67
N LYS A 277 -17.20 -14.90 13.72
CA LYS A 277 -17.27 -13.44 13.65
C LYS A 277 -17.57 -12.96 12.23
N GLN A 278 -18.10 -11.74 12.12
CA GLN A 278 -18.36 -11.09 10.84
C GLN A 278 -17.09 -10.97 9.97
N GLU A 279 -15.95 -10.69 10.60
CA GLU A 279 -14.66 -10.58 9.92
C GLU A 279 -14.28 -11.84 9.11
N ALA A 280 -14.60 -13.03 9.61
CA ALA A 280 -14.36 -14.27 8.86
C ALA A 280 -15.23 -14.36 7.59
N ARG A 281 -16.46 -13.84 7.64
CA ARG A 281 -17.37 -13.77 6.48
C ARG A 281 -16.89 -12.75 5.45
N ASP A 282 -16.41 -11.60 5.91
CA ASP A 282 -15.89 -10.54 5.05
C ASP A 282 -14.62 -11.04 4.31
N ASN A 283 -13.70 -11.68 5.03
CA ASN A 283 -12.51 -12.30 4.45
C ASN A 283 -12.88 -13.37 3.38
N LEU A 284 -13.90 -14.19 3.63
CA LEU A 284 -14.35 -15.17 2.65
C LEU A 284 -14.98 -14.51 1.41
N ALA A 285 -15.74 -13.43 1.61
CA ALA A 285 -16.32 -12.65 0.53
C ALA A 285 -15.21 -12.02 -0.34
N ASP A 286 -14.14 -11.49 0.26
CA ASP A 286 -13.00 -10.92 -0.48
C ASP A 286 -12.24 -11.96 -1.31
N ILE A 287 -12.03 -13.16 -0.75
CA ILE A 287 -11.43 -14.27 -1.48
C ILE A 287 -12.33 -14.68 -2.67
N MET A 288 -13.65 -14.75 -2.44
CA MET A 288 -14.62 -15.06 -3.49
C MET A 288 -14.62 -13.99 -4.60
N ASN A 289 -14.67 -12.71 -4.23
CA ASN A 289 -14.65 -11.59 -5.15
C ASN A 289 -13.36 -11.59 -5.99
N SER A 290 -12.23 -11.89 -5.36
CA SER A 290 -10.93 -12.03 -6.04
C SER A 290 -10.93 -13.18 -7.06
N ALA A 291 -11.50 -14.33 -6.70
CA ALA A 291 -11.62 -15.48 -7.59
C ALA A 291 -12.55 -15.19 -8.79
N VAL A 292 -13.69 -14.53 -8.55
CA VAL A 292 -14.63 -14.10 -9.60
C VAL A 292 -13.96 -13.08 -10.52
N LEU A 293 -13.22 -12.11 -9.98
CA LEU A 293 -12.48 -11.11 -10.76
C LEU A 293 -11.40 -11.73 -11.64
N ALA A 294 -10.66 -12.72 -11.11
CA ALA A 294 -9.67 -13.46 -11.89
C ALA A 294 -10.33 -14.18 -13.07
N LEU A 295 -11.47 -14.84 -12.85
CA LEU A 295 -12.21 -15.54 -13.91
C LEU A 295 -12.82 -14.56 -14.92
N LEU A 296 -13.38 -13.43 -14.47
CA LEU A 296 -13.87 -12.35 -15.35
C LEU A 296 -12.77 -11.77 -16.22
N THR A 297 -11.55 -11.66 -15.68
CA THR A 297 -10.39 -11.20 -16.45
C THR A 297 -10.03 -12.20 -17.54
N ILE A 298 -10.07 -13.50 -17.22
CA ILE A 298 -9.85 -14.58 -18.19
C ILE A 298 -10.98 -14.62 -19.23
N VAL A 299 -12.24 -14.47 -18.84
CA VAL A 299 -13.41 -14.47 -19.74
C VAL A 299 -13.39 -13.24 -20.64
N LYS A 300 -13.04 -12.05 -20.13
CA LYS A 300 -12.86 -10.85 -20.96
C LYS A 300 -11.74 -11.06 -21.97
N GLN A 301 -10.61 -11.63 -21.57
CA GLN A 301 -9.52 -11.97 -22.48
C GLN A 301 -9.94 -13.01 -23.53
N ALA A 302 -10.66 -14.07 -23.12
CA ALA A 302 -11.14 -15.12 -24.01
C ALA A 302 -12.25 -14.63 -24.96
N THR A 303 -13.13 -13.74 -24.51
CA THR A 303 -14.21 -13.16 -25.33
C THR A 303 -13.64 -12.19 -26.35
N VAL A 304 -12.66 -11.35 -25.96
CA VAL A 304 -11.91 -10.51 -26.91
C VAL A 304 -11.20 -11.38 -27.95
N VAL A 305 -10.57 -12.49 -27.54
CA VAL A 305 -9.93 -13.44 -28.48
C VAL A 305 -10.96 -14.12 -29.39
N ARG A 306 -12.12 -14.51 -28.87
CA ARG A 306 -13.18 -15.18 -29.64
C ARG A 306 -13.88 -14.24 -30.61
N GLU A 307 -14.17 -13.00 -30.21
CA GLU A 307 -14.70 -11.95 -31.09
C GLU A 307 -13.68 -11.56 -32.17
N TYR A 308 -12.39 -11.54 -31.83
CA TYR A 308 -11.31 -11.29 -32.78
C TYR A 308 -11.17 -12.43 -33.82
N LEU A 309 -11.42 -13.68 -33.42
CA LEU A 309 -11.40 -14.85 -34.30
C LEU A 309 -12.71 -15.03 -35.11
N ALA A 310 -13.85 -14.55 -34.61
CA ALA A 310 -15.16 -14.68 -35.24
C ALA A 310 -15.54 -13.51 -36.15
N ALA A 311 -14.78 -12.41 -36.14
CA ALA A 311 -15.03 -11.26 -37.01
C ALA A 311 -14.63 -11.56 -38.46
N ASP A 312 -15.62 -11.91 -39.29
CA ASP A 312 -15.48 -12.06 -40.74
C ASP A 312 -15.00 -10.71 -41.38
N PRO A 313 -13.91 -10.65 -42.19
CA PRO A 313 -13.23 -9.39 -42.53
C PRO A 313 -14.03 -8.44 -43.44
N LEU A 314 -15.20 -8.88 -43.93
CA LEU A 314 -15.90 -8.24 -45.04
C LEU A 314 -17.31 -7.81 -44.62
N LYS A 315 -17.40 -6.73 -43.82
CA LYS A 315 -18.47 -5.70 -43.89
C LYS A 315 -18.45 -4.82 -42.62
N SER A 316 -17.81 -3.65 -42.69
CA SER A 316 -18.20 -2.50 -41.85
C SER A 316 -17.60 -1.20 -42.40
N LYS A 317 -18.49 -0.25 -42.66
CA LYS A 317 -18.23 1.09 -43.20
C LYS A 317 -17.81 2.06 -42.08
N ARG A 318 -16.72 2.79 -42.34
CA ARG A 318 -16.30 4.12 -41.84
C ARG A 318 -16.70 4.50 -40.40
N GLY A 319 -15.78 4.25 -39.49
CA GLY A 319 -15.60 4.88 -38.18
C GLY A 319 -14.33 4.29 -37.59
N ILE A 320 -13.35 5.11 -37.23
CA ILE A 320 -11.92 4.78 -37.04
C ILE A 320 -11.73 3.47 -36.25
N LYS A 321 -11.40 2.38 -36.97
CA LYS A 321 -10.96 1.12 -36.34
C LYS A 321 -9.59 1.38 -35.71
N PRO A 322 -9.33 0.95 -34.46
CA PRO A 322 -7.96 0.83 -33.98
C PRO A 322 -7.21 -0.08 -34.96
N LYS A 323 -6.09 0.42 -35.51
CA LYS A 323 -5.24 -0.34 -36.42
C LYS A 323 -4.84 -1.62 -35.70
N ILE A 324 -5.18 -2.76 -36.31
CA ILE A 324 -4.73 -4.07 -35.86
C ILE A 324 -3.21 -3.96 -35.70
N PRO A 325 -2.66 -4.19 -34.50
CA PRO A 325 -1.24 -4.08 -34.29
C PRO A 325 -0.54 -5.14 -35.14
N VAL A 326 0.44 -4.71 -35.92
CA VAL A 326 1.24 -5.61 -36.76
C VAL A 326 2.20 -6.34 -35.82
N ARG A 327 2.13 -7.67 -35.81
CA ARG A 327 3.06 -8.52 -35.08
C ARG A 327 4.33 -8.70 -35.91
N ILE A 328 5.46 -8.27 -35.36
CA ILE A 328 6.78 -8.64 -35.87
C ILE A 328 7.01 -10.12 -35.49
N PRO A 329 7.56 -10.97 -36.38
CA PRO A 329 7.89 -12.37 -36.04
C PRO A 329 8.61 -12.45 -34.69
N ASN A 330 8.28 -13.48 -33.90
CA ASN A 330 8.90 -13.68 -32.59
C ASN A 330 10.41 -13.92 -32.76
N ASP A 331 11.22 -13.03 -32.21
CA ASP A 331 12.63 -13.30 -31.97
C ASP A 331 12.77 -13.90 -30.57
N ASP A 332 12.40 -15.18 -30.47
CA ASP A 332 12.64 -15.96 -29.26
C ASP A 332 14.14 -16.30 -29.20
N SER A 333 14.82 -15.85 -28.14
CA SER A 333 16.24 -16.14 -27.93
C SER A 333 16.39 -17.07 -26.74
N THR A 334 16.88 -18.29 -27.00
CA THR A 334 17.26 -19.22 -25.94
C THR A 334 18.71 -18.98 -25.53
N PHE A 335 19.02 -19.17 -24.24
CA PHE A 335 20.37 -19.07 -23.71
C PHE A 335 20.61 -20.13 -22.65
N ASN A 336 21.85 -20.57 -22.49
CA ASN A 336 22.24 -21.46 -21.40
C ASN A 336 22.64 -20.61 -20.18
N PRO A 337 21.91 -20.65 -19.05
CA PRO A 337 22.24 -19.84 -17.87
C PRO A 337 23.62 -20.17 -17.26
N LYS A 338 24.14 -21.39 -17.52
CA LYS A 338 25.49 -21.78 -17.10
C LYS A 338 26.59 -21.07 -17.90
N GLU A 339 26.31 -20.73 -19.15
CA GLU A 339 27.23 -20.01 -20.04
C GLU A 339 27.03 -18.49 -19.92
N TYR A 340 25.78 -18.05 -19.86
CA TYR A 340 25.39 -16.65 -19.76
C TYR A 340 24.76 -16.36 -18.40
N SER A 341 25.60 -16.18 -17.39
CA SER A 341 25.19 -15.84 -16.02
C SER A 341 24.71 -14.39 -15.89
N ASN A 342 24.95 -13.55 -16.90
CA ASN A 342 24.53 -12.16 -16.97
C ASN A 342 23.47 -11.97 -18.05
N VAL A 343 22.39 -11.27 -17.72
CA VAL A 343 21.32 -10.94 -18.66
C VAL A 343 21.13 -9.43 -18.71
N VAL A 344 21.15 -8.88 -19.92
CA VAL A 344 20.95 -7.45 -20.15
C VAL A 344 19.76 -7.28 -21.07
N PHE A 345 18.75 -6.57 -20.59
CA PHE A 345 17.61 -6.13 -21.38
C PHE A 345 17.62 -4.61 -21.46
N LYS A 346 17.65 -4.07 -22.68
CA LYS A 346 17.61 -2.63 -22.90
C LYS A 346 16.56 -2.28 -23.94
N SER A 347 15.87 -1.17 -23.72
CA SER A 347 15.01 -0.56 -24.71
C SER A 347 15.23 0.95 -24.73
N ALA A 348 15.16 1.56 -25.91
CA ALA A 348 15.39 2.97 -26.12
C ALA A 348 14.47 3.55 -27.21
N GLY A 349 14.28 4.86 -27.16
CA GLY A 349 13.40 5.59 -28.07
C GLY A 349 11.95 5.69 -27.62
N LYS A 350 11.05 5.93 -28.58
CA LYS A 350 9.60 6.09 -28.37
C LYS A 350 8.89 4.74 -28.26
N ILE A 351 9.32 3.97 -27.26
CA ILE A 351 8.84 2.62 -26.99
C ILE A 351 8.27 2.53 -25.57
N SER A 352 7.36 1.58 -25.37
CA SER A 352 6.85 1.17 -24.07
C SER A 352 6.79 -0.35 -24.01
N GLY A 353 6.76 -0.91 -22.82
CA GLY A 353 6.59 -2.36 -22.74
C GLY A 353 6.42 -2.92 -21.34
N LYS A 354 6.31 -4.24 -21.29
CA LYS A 354 6.28 -5.00 -20.04
C LYS A 354 7.34 -6.07 -20.10
N ILE A 355 8.03 -6.24 -18.98
CA ILE A 355 9.06 -7.25 -18.82
C ILE A 355 8.63 -8.12 -17.65
N ARG A 356 8.56 -9.42 -17.87
CA ARG A 356 8.21 -10.42 -16.84
C ARG A 356 9.38 -11.36 -16.65
N LEU A 357 9.91 -11.45 -15.45
CA LEU A 357 10.91 -12.43 -15.04
C LEU A 357 10.21 -13.59 -14.34
N VAL A 358 10.35 -14.79 -14.89
CA VAL A 358 9.77 -16.01 -14.31
C VAL A 358 10.90 -16.98 -14.03
N HIS A 359 10.91 -17.56 -12.84
CA HIS A 359 11.80 -18.65 -12.49
C HIS A 359 11.01 -19.94 -12.27
N GLY A 360 11.46 -21.01 -12.92
CA GLY A 360 10.91 -22.35 -12.74
C GLY A 360 9.59 -22.63 -13.43
N ALA A 361 9.40 -22.15 -14.67
CA ALA A 361 8.29 -22.68 -15.47
C ALA A 361 8.49 -24.16 -15.76
N ASP A 362 7.37 -24.90 -15.78
CA ASP A 362 7.28 -26.33 -16.02
C ASP A 362 7.70 -26.66 -17.46
N GLY A 363 9.01 -26.80 -17.66
CA GLY A 363 9.61 -27.25 -18.90
C GLY A 363 10.96 -27.86 -18.57
N ASP A 364 11.16 -29.11 -19.00
CA ASP A 364 12.34 -29.93 -18.73
C ASP A 364 13.62 -29.45 -19.47
N ASN A 365 13.63 -28.19 -19.90
CA ASN A 365 14.71 -27.62 -20.67
C ASN A 365 15.63 -26.82 -19.74
N ASP A 366 16.90 -27.23 -19.67
CA ASP A 366 17.98 -26.53 -18.97
C ASP A 366 18.34 -25.14 -19.58
N LEU A 367 17.57 -24.67 -20.56
CA LEU A 367 17.81 -23.42 -21.27
C LEU A 367 16.88 -22.33 -20.74
N GLY A 368 17.45 -21.16 -20.48
CA GLY A 368 16.72 -19.92 -20.33
C GLY A 368 16.13 -19.47 -21.67
N LEU A 369 15.03 -18.72 -21.61
CA LEU A 369 14.32 -18.22 -22.78
C LEU A 369 14.00 -16.74 -22.57
N ILE A 370 14.35 -15.91 -23.55
CA ILE A 370 13.84 -14.55 -23.67
C ILE A 370 12.88 -14.53 -24.85
N SER A 371 11.58 -14.48 -24.55
CA SER A 371 10.53 -14.39 -25.56
C SER A 371 9.99 -12.98 -25.62
N THR A 372 10.08 -12.35 -26.79
CA THR A 372 9.58 -10.98 -26.98
C THR A 372 8.48 -10.94 -28.03
N ARG A 373 7.39 -10.27 -27.69
CA ARG A 373 6.31 -9.92 -28.62
C ARG A 373 6.32 -8.42 -28.83
N ILE A 374 6.27 -7.97 -30.08
CA ILE A 374 6.29 -6.55 -30.44
C ILE A 374 5.08 -6.22 -31.29
N TRP A 375 4.43 -5.12 -30.94
CA TRP A 375 3.31 -4.54 -31.65
C TRP A 375 3.66 -3.13 -32.09
N VAL A 376 3.44 -2.85 -33.38
CA VAL A 376 3.62 -1.53 -33.96
C VAL A 376 2.28 -0.99 -34.48
N THR A 377 2.05 0.32 -34.31
CA THR A 377 0.79 0.96 -34.76
C THR A 377 0.69 1.11 -36.28
N ARG A 378 1.83 1.05 -37.00
CA ARG A 378 1.91 1.15 -38.46
C ARG A 378 2.93 0.14 -38.97
N GLU A 379 2.59 -0.57 -40.05
CA GLU A 379 3.51 -1.51 -40.71
C GLU A 379 4.84 -0.85 -41.08
N SER A 380 4.81 0.42 -41.52
CA SER A 380 6.01 1.18 -41.88
C SER A 380 7.02 1.36 -40.74
N TYR A 381 6.60 1.21 -39.48
CA TYR A 381 7.50 1.31 -38.32
C TYR A 381 8.28 0.03 -38.05
N LYS A 382 7.92 -1.07 -38.71
CA LYS A 382 8.63 -2.35 -38.56
C LYS A 382 10.05 -2.27 -39.08
N ASP A 383 10.24 -1.64 -40.23
CA ASP A 383 11.55 -1.53 -40.89
C ASP A 383 12.49 -0.55 -40.17
N ASP A 384 11.91 0.35 -39.37
CA ASP A 384 12.62 1.36 -38.57
C ASP A 384 13.05 0.84 -37.18
N LEU A 385 12.49 -0.28 -36.72
CA LEU A 385 12.77 -0.84 -35.41
C LEU A 385 14.03 -1.72 -35.48
N SER A 386 15.04 -1.40 -34.67
CA SER A 386 16.23 -2.24 -34.54
C SER A 386 16.10 -3.16 -33.33
N ILE A 387 16.27 -4.46 -33.56
CA ILE A 387 16.34 -5.51 -32.54
C ILE A 387 17.74 -6.12 -32.65
N THR A 388 18.54 -5.98 -31.59
CA THR A 388 19.88 -6.56 -31.53
C THR A 388 19.94 -7.57 -30.41
N ILE A 389 20.31 -8.81 -30.76
CA ILE A 389 20.62 -9.86 -29.79
C ILE A 389 22.13 -10.09 -29.87
N ASP A 390 22.81 -9.85 -28.75
CA ASP A 390 24.26 -10.01 -28.64
C ASP A 390 24.60 -11.01 -27.52
N ARG A 391 25.68 -11.77 -27.74
CA ARG A 391 26.14 -12.83 -26.84
C ARG A 391 27.64 -12.69 -26.71
N ASP A 392 28.09 -12.14 -25.58
CA ASP A 392 29.51 -12.15 -25.21
C ASP A 392 29.81 -13.35 -24.31
N ASN A 393 31.07 -13.51 -23.89
CA ASN A 393 31.54 -14.70 -23.16
C ASN A 393 30.76 -15.03 -21.87
N GLN A 394 29.95 -14.12 -21.31
CA GLN A 394 29.11 -14.39 -20.13
C GLN A 394 27.77 -13.62 -20.09
N THR A 395 27.46 -12.84 -21.10
CA THR A 395 26.31 -11.92 -21.11
C THR A 395 25.41 -12.21 -22.30
N HIS A 396 24.12 -12.40 -22.00
CA HIS A 396 23.07 -12.43 -23.00
C HIS A 396 22.37 -11.07 -23.04
N SER A 397 22.53 -10.34 -24.13
CA SER A 397 22.02 -8.98 -24.29
C SER A 397 20.92 -8.93 -25.34
N VAL A 398 19.80 -8.29 -24.99
CA VAL A 398 18.71 -7.98 -25.92
C VAL A 398 18.46 -6.48 -25.89
N PHE A 399 18.54 -5.85 -27.05
CA PHE A 399 18.38 -4.41 -27.21
C PHE A 399 17.30 -4.06 -28.24
N PHE A 400 16.34 -3.23 -27.82
CA PHE A 400 15.31 -2.65 -28.68
C PHE A 400 15.56 -1.16 -28.88
N GLN A 401 15.66 -0.72 -30.11
CA GLN A 401 15.79 0.71 -30.44
C GLN A 401 14.68 1.13 -31.39
N ALA A 402 13.76 1.94 -30.88
CA ALA A 402 12.85 2.72 -31.70
C ALA A 402 13.50 4.07 -32.06
N PRO A 403 13.23 4.66 -33.24
CA PRO A 403 13.70 6.00 -33.57
C PRO A 403 13.17 7.07 -32.60
N ASP A 404 14.05 7.98 -32.18
CA ASP A 404 13.66 9.14 -31.37
C ASP A 404 12.84 10.19 -32.15
N THR A 405 12.89 10.12 -33.49
CA THR A 405 12.18 11.03 -34.40
C THR A 405 10.67 10.82 -34.41
N TRP A 406 10.17 9.73 -33.85
CA TRP A 406 8.73 9.47 -33.79
C TRP A 406 8.03 10.43 -32.83
N THR A 407 6.85 10.91 -33.24
CA THR A 407 6.04 11.84 -32.46
C THR A 407 5.30 11.17 -31.31
N ASP A 408 4.89 9.91 -31.51
CA ASP A 408 4.02 9.18 -30.58
C ASP A 408 4.64 7.85 -30.13
N LEU A 409 4.16 7.34 -29.00
CA LEU A 409 4.45 6.00 -28.47
C LEU A 409 3.78 4.94 -29.35
N ASN A 410 4.47 4.57 -30.43
CA ASN A 410 3.92 3.73 -31.47
C ASN A 410 4.35 2.27 -31.40
N VAL A 411 5.23 1.92 -30.46
CA VAL A 411 5.74 0.57 -30.27
C VAL A 411 5.52 0.13 -28.84
N HIS A 412 4.90 -1.04 -28.74
CA HIS A 412 4.71 -1.76 -27.49
C HIS A 412 5.42 -3.11 -27.57
N TYR A 413 6.07 -3.52 -26.48
CA TYR A 413 6.62 -4.86 -26.37
C TYR A 413 6.21 -5.56 -25.07
N GLU A 414 6.15 -6.89 -25.13
CA GLU A 414 6.04 -7.75 -23.96
C GLU A 414 7.15 -8.78 -24.03
N THR A 415 8.05 -8.72 -23.04
CA THR A 415 9.19 -9.62 -22.92
C THR A 415 8.99 -10.52 -21.71
N THR A 416 9.10 -11.83 -21.90
CA THR A 416 9.21 -12.80 -20.80
C THR A 416 10.64 -13.34 -20.77
N ILE A 417 11.33 -13.13 -19.65
CA ILE A 417 12.62 -13.75 -19.34
C ILE A 417 12.33 -14.95 -18.44
N LEU A 418 12.48 -16.14 -18.98
CA LEU A 418 12.30 -17.39 -18.28
C LEU A 418 13.66 -17.97 -17.88
N ILE A 419 13.83 -18.22 -16.58
CA ILE A 419 14.98 -18.93 -16.03
C ILE A 419 14.52 -20.33 -15.60
N PRO A 420 15.19 -21.42 -16.04
CA PRO A 420 14.79 -22.77 -15.71
C PRO A 420 15.00 -23.08 -14.23
N SER A 421 14.15 -23.95 -13.66
CA SER A 421 14.18 -24.32 -12.23
C SER A 421 15.48 -25.00 -11.80
N SER A 422 16.23 -25.58 -12.74
CA SER A 422 17.55 -26.16 -12.52
C SER A 422 18.62 -25.10 -12.21
N THR A 423 18.39 -23.85 -12.60
CA THR A 423 19.30 -22.73 -12.33
C THR A 423 19.07 -22.19 -10.92
N ARG A 424 20.07 -22.31 -10.06
CA ARG A 424 20.00 -21.82 -8.67
C ARG A 424 20.64 -20.46 -8.45
N ARG A 425 21.51 -20.03 -9.36
CA ARG A 425 22.23 -18.76 -9.24
C ARG A 425 22.45 -18.11 -10.60
N MET A 426 22.25 -16.80 -10.64
CA MET A 426 22.59 -15.90 -11.74
C MET A 426 23.52 -14.79 -11.21
N GLN A 427 24.40 -14.28 -12.05
CA GLN A 427 25.38 -13.28 -11.64
C GLN A 427 24.79 -11.87 -11.69
N SER A 428 24.17 -11.48 -12.81
CA SER A 428 23.54 -10.16 -12.91
C SER A 428 22.33 -10.11 -13.84
N LEU A 429 21.40 -9.22 -13.52
CA LEU A 429 20.32 -8.79 -14.39
C LEU A 429 20.31 -7.27 -14.49
N LEU A 430 20.37 -6.73 -15.71
CA LEU A 430 20.20 -5.32 -16.00
C LEU A 430 18.96 -5.11 -16.86
N VAL A 431 18.03 -4.26 -16.41
CA VAL A 431 16.82 -3.90 -17.17
C VAL A 431 16.71 -2.39 -17.34
N GLU A 432 16.80 -1.91 -18.56
CA GLU A 432 16.69 -0.48 -18.89
C GLU A 432 15.60 -0.23 -19.93
N GLY A 433 14.79 0.79 -19.72
CA GLY A 433 13.73 1.09 -20.67
C GLY A 433 12.86 2.29 -20.32
N PRO A 434 12.55 3.15 -21.31
CA PRO A 434 11.54 4.18 -21.12
C PRO A 434 10.15 3.52 -21.12
N ASN A 435 9.24 4.02 -20.28
CA ASN A 435 7.83 3.56 -20.26
C ASN A 435 7.64 2.04 -20.13
N SER A 436 8.58 1.38 -19.46
CA SER A 436 8.56 -0.07 -19.28
C SER A 436 8.25 -0.43 -17.84
N SER A 437 7.33 -1.38 -17.64
CA SER A 437 7.11 -2.00 -16.34
C SER A 437 7.91 -3.29 -16.22
N PHE A 438 8.41 -3.59 -15.03
CA PHE A 438 9.15 -4.82 -14.74
C PHE A 438 8.47 -5.60 -13.62
N SER A 439 8.14 -6.86 -13.88
CA SER A 439 7.47 -7.73 -12.93
C SER A 439 8.21 -9.05 -12.81
N GLY A 440 8.10 -9.71 -11.66
CA GLY A 440 8.72 -11.01 -11.47
C GLY A 440 8.17 -11.77 -10.26
N GLU A 441 8.09 -13.09 -10.42
CA GLU A 441 7.48 -14.00 -9.45
C GLU A 441 8.28 -15.31 -9.39
N LEU A 442 8.07 -16.05 -8.30
CA LEU A 442 8.72 -17.34 -8.02
C LEU A 442 10.27 -17.26 -7.94
N LEU A 443 10.80 -16.08 -7.58
CA LEU A 443 12.23 -15.80 -7.58
C LEU A 443 12.95 -16.33 -6.33
N GLN A 444 12.23 -16.85 -5.32
CA GLN A 444 12.78 -17.24 -4.01
C GLN A 444 13.83 -18.35 -4.08
N ASN A 445 13.77 -19.16 -5.15
CA ASN A 445 14.66 -20.29 -5.37
C ASN A 445 15.85 -19.94 -6.28
N LEU A 446 15.99 -18.67 -6.69
CA LEU A 446 17.01 -18.17 -7.59
C LEU A 446 17.81 -17.06 -6.91
N ALA A 447 19.09 -17.33 -6.63
CA ALA A 447 19.99 -16.33 -6.07
C ALA A 447 20.59 -15.45 -7.17
N TRP A 448 20.68 -14.15 -6.92
CA TRP A 448 21.30 -13.18 -7.82
C TRP A 448 22.54 -12.56 -7.19
N GLY A 449 23.61 -12.39 -7.96
CA GLY A 449 24.70 -11.48 -7.56
C GLY A 449 24.21 -10.04 -7.54
N SER A 450 23.60 -9.58 -8.64
CA SER A 450 22.98 -8.26 -8.68
C SER A 450 21.75 -8.18 -9.59
N ILE A 451 20.81 -7.30 -9.22
CA ILE A 451 19.71 -6.89 -10.09
C ILE A 451 19.71 -5.37 -10.14
N ARG A 452 19.74 -4.80 -11.34
CA ARG A 452 19.70 -3.37 -11.56
C ARG A 452 18.62 -3.01 -12.57
N THR A 453 17.88 -1.95 -12.28
CA THR A 453 16.88 -1.41 -13.21
C THR A 453 17.08 0.09 -13.39
N ALA A 454 16.86 0.60 -14.59
CA ALA A 454 16.75 2.03 -14.86
C ALA A 454 15.55 2.28 -15.77
N LEU A 455 14.39 2.45 -15.15
CA LEU A 455 13.11 2.68 -15.83
C LEU A 455 12.68 4.15 -15.67
N SER A 456 11.75 4.62 -16.50
CA SER A 456 11.20 5.97 -16.36
C SER A 456 9.79 5.99 -15.79
N ASN A 457 8.84 5.26 -16.38
CA ASN A 457 7.42 5.43 -16.06
C ASN A 457 6.68 4.16 -15.63
N GLY A 458 7.23 2.97 -15.91
CA GLY A 458 6.57 1.74 -15.48
C GLY A 458 6.91 1.37 -14.04
N SER A 459 5.98 0.63 -13.44
CA SER A 459 6.15 0.06 -12.11
C SER A 459 7.16 -1.08 -12.10
N ILE A 460 7.74 -1.32 -10.93
CA ILE A 460 8.59 -2.46 -10.64
C ILE A 460 7.89 -3.30 -9.57
N GLN A 461 7.62 -4.57 -9.85
CA GLN A 461 6.97 -5.48 -8.91
C GLN A 461 7.70 -6.83 -8.88
N LEU A 462 8.53 -7.07 -7.86
CA LEU A 462 9.32 -8.30 -7.75
C LEU A 462 9.04 -9.01 -6.44
N THR A 463 8.68 -10.30 -6.50
CA THR A 463 8.36 -11.09 -5.31
C THR A 463 9.36 -12.22 -5.11
N GLY A 464 9.87 -12.33 -3.88
CA GLY A 464 10.77 -13.40 -3.46
C GLY A 464 12.19 -13.21 -4.00
N VAL A 465 12.68 -11.99 -4.17
CA VAL A 465 14.02 -11.78 -4.75
C VAL A 465 15.09 -12.12 -3.72
N ASN A 466 15.97 -13.09 -4.00
CA ASN A 466 17.20 -13.30 -3.24
C ASN A 466 18.40 -12.75 -4.03
N VAL A 467 19.05 -11.71 -3.53
CA VAL A 467 20.08 -10.96 -4.26
C VAL A 467 21.17 -10.44 -3.31
N ASP A 468 22.43 -10.38 -3.74
CA ASP A 468 23.45 -9.70 -2.91
C ASP A 468 23.31 -8.16 -3.02
N THR A 469 23.31 -7.63 -4.25
CA THR A 469 23.14 -6.19 -4.52
C THR A 469 21.91 -5.89 -5.39
N LEU A 470 20.93 -5.16 -4.85
CA LEU A 470 19.72 -4.72 -5.53
C LEU A 470 19.75 -3.20 -5.78
N GLY A 471 19.53 -2.79 -7.03
CA GLY A 471 19.39 -1.38 -7.43
C GLY A 471 18.14 -1.16 -8.27
N LEU A 472 17.02 -0.81 -7.63
CA LEU A 472 15.76 -0.55 -8.33
C LEU A 472 15.56 0.95 -8.53
N LYS A 473 15.29 1.37 -9.76
CA LYS A 473 15.11 2.78 -10.11
C LYS A 473 14.03 2.94 -11.17
N THR A 474 13.06 3.79 -10.88
CA THR A 474 12.09 4.32 -11.84
C THR A 474 11.92 5.83 -11.61
N SER A 475 11.26 6.58 -12.49
CA SER A 475 10.97 7.99 -12.22
C SER A 475 9.55 8.14 -11.67
N ASN A 476 8.56 7.55 -12.34
CA ASN A 476 7.14 7.74 -12.03
C ASN A 476 6.43 6.46 -11.59
N GLY A 477 7.01 5.29 -11.86
CA GLY A 477 6.42 4.02 -11.45
C GLY A 477 6.51 3.78 -9.94
N SER A 478 5.55 3.03 -9.40
CA SER A 478 5.67 2.47 -8.06
C SER A 478 6.71 1.33 -8.05
N ILE A 479 7.34 1.11 -6.91
CA ILE A 479 8.21 -0.04 -6.66
C ILE A 479 7.59 -0.84 -5.51
N SER A 480 7.29 -2.10 -5.74
CA SER A 480 6.71 -2.99 -4.72
C SER A 480 7.34 -4.37 -4.74
N GLY A 481 7.45 -5.04 -3.60
CA GLY A 481 8.01 -6.39 -3.58
C GLY A 481 8.49 -6.92 -2.24
N THR A 482 9.03 -8.14 -2.30
CA THR A 482 9.73 -8.79 -1.19
C THR A 482 11.16 -9.13 -1.60
N TYR A 483 12.12 -8.68 -0.79
CA TYR A 483 13.54 -8.68 -1.13
C TYR A 483 14.39 -9.23 0.02
N GLU A 484 15.31 -10.12 -0.30
CA GLU A 484 16.32 -10.64 0.62
C GLU A 484 17.71 -10.33 0.06
N GLY A 485 18.54 -9.60 0.82
CA GLY A 485 19.86 -9.24 0.34
C GLY A 485 20.76 -8.46 1.28
N GLY A 486 21.98 -8.16 0.81
CA GLY A 486 23.01 -7.44 1.55
C GLY A 486 22.95 -5.92 1.34
N HIS A 487 22.92 -5.49 0.08
CA HIS A 487 22.86 -4.08 -0.31
C HIS A 487 21.60 -3.82 -1.14
N LEU A 488 20.70 -2.98 -0.66
CA LEU A 488 19.42 -2.70 -1.29
C LEU A 488 19.25 -1.18 -1.49
N ASP A 489 19.13 -0.73 -2.74
CA ASP A 489 18.89 0.68 -3.09
C ASP A 489 17.64 0.78 -3.98
N ILE A 490 16.58 1.39 -3.45
CA ILE A 490 15.27 1.49 -4.08
C ILE A 490 14.92 2.96 -4.27
N GLN A 491 14.75 3.40 -5.51
CA GLN A 491 14.58 4.81 -5.84
C GLN A 491 13.44 5.06 -6.82
N THR A 492 12.64 6.07 -6.53
CA THR A 492 11.68 6.64 -7.46
C THR A 492 11.61 8.15 -7.30
N THR A 493 11.04 8.88 -8.26
CA THR A 493 10.80 10.32 -8.09
C THR A 493 9.38 10.56 -7.59
N ASN A 494 8.40 9.94 -8.24
CA ASN A 494 6.97 10.21 -8.02
C ASN A 494 6.16 8.97 -7.64
N GLY A 495 6.74 7.77 -7.74
CA GLY A 495 6.04 6.54 -7.37
C GLY A 495 6.11 6.22 -5.88
N THR A 496 5.19 5.40 -5.41
CA THR A 496 5.28 4.84 -4.05
C THR A 496 6.35 3.74 -3.99
N ILE A 497 6.95 3.56 -2.82
CA ILE A 497 7.79 2.40 -2.52
C ILE A 497 7.08 1.59 -1.43
N THR A 498 6.87 0.31 -1.65
CA THR A 498 6.30 -0.63 -0.66
C THR A 498 7.10 -1.92 -0.65
N ALA A 499 7.93 -2.15 0.37
CA ALA A 499 8.88 -3.25 0.36
C ALA A 499 8.96 -4.00 1.70
N LYS A 500 8.85 -5.33 1.66
CA LYS A 500 9.26 -6.22 2.77
C LYS A 500 10.68 -6.70 2.52
N LEU A 501 11.55 -6.53 3.50
CA LEU A 501 13.01 -6.67 3.38
C LEU A 501 13.51 -7.66 4.42
N ARG A 502 14.25 -8.69 3.99
CA ARG A 502 15.08 -9.52 4.87
C ARG A 502 16.55 -9.20 4.61
N VAL A 503 17.19 -8.46 5.50
CA VAL A 503 18.58 -8.02 5.28
C VAL A 503 19.54 -9.07 5.84
N ARG A 504 20.47 -9.53 5.01
CA ARG A 504 21.54 -10.47 5.39
C ARG A 504 22.92 -9.82 5.27
N ASN A 505 23.96 -10.54 5.68
CA ASN A 505 25.34 -10.12 5.43
C ASN A 505 25.57 -9.89 3.93
N ALA A 506 26.13 -8.73 3.60
CA ALA A 506 26.65 -8.47 2.27
C ALA A 506 27.81 -9.43 1.94
N GLU A 507 27.83 -9.96 0.72
CA GLU A 507 28.89 -10.87 0.26
C GLU A 507 30.25 -10.14 0.16
N ASP A 508 30.25 -8.81 -0.02
CA ASP A 508 31.47 -7.98 0.01
C ASP A 508 32.06 -7.80 1.42
N GLY A 509 31.41 -8.36 2.44
CA GLY A 509 31.82 -8.31 3.83
C GLY A 509 31.70 -6.93 4.46
N ARG A 510 31.05 -5.95 3.82
CA ARG A 510 30.78 -4.65 4.44
C ARG A 510 29.52 -4.72 5.29
N GLN A 511 29.26 -3.63 6.02
CA GLN A 511 27.97 -3.43 6.68
C GLN A 511 26.87 -3.38 5.61
N SER A 512 25.76 -4.06 5.86
CA SER A 512 24.62 -4.11 4.94
C SER A 512 23.92 -2.75 4.89
N VAL A 513 23.57 -2.31 3.68
CA VAL A 513 22.99 -0.98 3.43
C VAL A 513 21.62 -1.13 2.80
N VAL A 514 20.64 -0.42 3.34
CA VAL A 514 19.30 -0.27 2.77
C VAL A 514 19.01 1.21 2.55
N GLY A 515 18.82 1.61 1.30
CA GLY A 515 18.39 2.94 0.90
C GLY A 515 17.03 2.88 0.22
N ALA A 516 16.07 3.69 0.67
CA ALA A 516 14.81 3.91 -0.04
C ALA A 516 14.54 5.41 -0.21
N ARG A 517 14.33 5.85 -1.45
CA ARG A 517 14.23 7.27 -1.79
C ARG A 517 13.06 7.56 -2.73
N SER A 518 12.21 8.52 -2.37
CA SER A 518 11.17 9.07 -3.24
C SER A 518 11.13 10.59 -3.14
N ASN A 519 10.98 11.37 -4.21
CA ASN A 519 10.81 12.82 -4.02
C ASN A 519 9.41 13.15 -3.52
N ASN A 520 8.38 12.56 -4.12
CA ASN A 520 7.02 13.06 -3.96
C ASN A 520 6.02 12.08 -3.35
N ALA A 521 6.36 10.80 -3.25
CA ALA A 521 5.41 9.76 -2.88
C ALA A 521 5.83 8.98 -1.63
N ALA A 522 4.86 8.26 -1.07
CA ALA A 522 5.03 7.52 0.16
C ALA A 522 6.09 6.42 0.04
N VAL A 523 6.81 6.20 1.14
CA VAL A 523 7.75 5.09 1.29
C VAL A 523 7.32 4.27 2.50
N ASP A 524 6.99 3.01 2.25
CA ASP A 524 6.61 2.01 3.24
C ASP A 524 7.61 0.86 3.21
N LEU A 525 8.38 0.72 4.29
CA LEU A 525 9.40 -0.31 4.44
C LEU A 525 9.13 -1.16 5.68
N HIS A 526 9.24 -2.47 5.51
CA HIS A 526 9.24 -3.41 6.61
C HIS A 526 10.52 -4.26 6.55
N VAL A 527 11.37 -4.17 7.57
CA VAL A 527 12.62 -4.93 7.67
C VAL A 527 12.46 -6.06 8.68
N ASP A 528 12.29 -7.28 8.15
CA ASP A 528 12.16 -8.53 8.89
C ASP A 528 13.52 -9.07 9.31
N GLY A 529 13.89 -8.87 10.58
CA GLY A 529 15.02 -9.55 11.23
C GLY A 529 16.33 -9.45 10.47
N SER A 530 17.07 -8.35 10.65
CA SER A 530 18.34 -8.12 9.94
C SER A 530 19.47 -9.03 10.41
N ALA A 531 19.67 -10.21 9.80
CA ALA A 531 20.72 -11.20 10.11
C ALA A 531 22.13 -10.74 9.70
N THR A 532 22.49 -9.50 10.02
CA THR A 532 23.71 -8.82 9.65
C THR A 532 24.71 -8.89 10.79
N SER A 533 25.84 -9.55 10.59
CA SER A 533 26.95 -9.63 11.55
C SER A 533 27.64 -8.29 11.80
N LYS A 534 27.49 -7.31 10.90
CA LYS A 534 28.12 -5.97 10.93
C LYS A 534 27.13 -4.82 11.09
N GLY A 535 25.94 -5.09 11.62
CA GLY A 535 24.89 -4.11 11.81
C GLY A 535 24.24 -3.72 10.48
N LEU A 536 23.31 -2.76 10.57
CA LEU A 536 22.50 -2.30 9.46
C LEU A 536 22.63 -0.78 9.30
N HIS A 537 22.82 -0.31 8.07
CA HIS A 537 22.62 1.09 7.72
C HIS A 537 21.33 1.23 6.90
N LEU A 538 20.25 1.70 7.54
CA LEU A 538 18.94 1.93 6.94
C LEU A 538 18.69 3.43 6.75
N ASN A 539 18.46 3.86 5.52
CA ASN A 539 18.22 5.25 5.17
C ASN A 539 16.98 5.39 4.29
N THR A 540 15.94 6.03 4.84
CA THR A 540 14.65 6.24 4.18
C THR A 540 14.40 7.72 4.00
N ILE A 541 14.31 8.20 2.76
CA ILE A 541 14.23 9.64 2.46
C ILE A 541 13.07 9.93 1.53
N THR A 542 12.29 10.98 1.85
CA THR A 542 11.40 11.59 0.85
C THR A 542 11.19 13.07 1.02
N THR A 543 11.06 13.86 -0.05
CA THR A 543 10.77 15.29 0.12
C THR A 543 9.35 15.52 0.62
N ASN A 544 8.34 14.94 -0.03
CA ASN A 544 6.93 15.24 0.24
C ASN A 544 6.08 14.05 0.69
N GLY A 545 6.54 12.81 0.49
CA GLY A 545 5.78 11.62 0.84
C GLY A 545 5.75 11.33 2.34
N ARG A 546 4.77 10.56 2.81
CA ARG A 546 4.84 9.98 4.15
C ARG A 546 5.91 8.88 4.21
N LEU A 547 6.54 8.73 5.37
CA LEU A 547 7.43 7.61 5.67
C LEU A 547 6.75 6.68 6.66
N THR A 548 6.70 5.39 6.34
CA THR A 548 6.32 4.32 7.27
C THR A 548 7.44 3.30 7.27
N VAL A 549 8.07 3.09 8.43
CA VAL A 549 9.19 2.16 8.54
C VAL A 549 9.04 1.28 9.76
N GLY A 550 8.98 -0.03 9.55
CA GLY A 550 9.12 -1.05 10.59
C GLY A 550 10.47 -1.74 10.46
N ALA A 551 11.21 -1.94 11.55
CA ALA A 551 12.48 -2.65 11.51
C ALA A 551 12.73 -3.50 12.77
N LEU A 552 12.95 -4.79 12.57
CA LEU A 552 13.44 -5.71 13.60
C LEU A 552 14.95 -5.90 13.44
N ILE A 553 15.71 -5.36 14.39
CA ILE A 553 17.17 -5.36 14.38
C ILE A 553 17.68 -6.50 15.26
N VAL A 554 18.37 -7.46 14.63
CA VAL A 554 18.99 -8.57 15.37
C VAL A 554 20.46 -8.30 15.69
N LYS A 555 21.09 -9.27 16.35
CA LYS A 555 22.43 -9.16 16.89
C LYS A 555 23.54 -9.04 15.84
N ALA A 556 24.47 -8.13 16.11
CA ALA A 556 25.61 -7.78 15.28
C ALA A 556 26.80 -7.31 16.13
N SER A 557 27.97 -7.25 15.48
CA SER A 557 29.24 -6.79 16.07
C SER A 557 29.47 -5.29 15.97
N GLN A 558 28.71 -4.58 15.12
CA GLN A 558 28.86 -3.15 14.86
C GLN A 558 27.54 -2.42 15.09
N ALA A 559 27.64 -1.10 15.28
CA ALA A 559 26.49 -0.23 15.46
C ALA A 559 25.56 -0.26 14.23
N SER A 560 24.26 -0.09 14.47
CA SER A 560 23.27 0.10 13.41
C SER A 560 22.84 1.56 13.33
N TYR A 561 22.62 2.05 12.11
CA TYR A 561 22.26 3.42 11.79
C TYR A 561 20.91 3.42 11.11
N ILE A 562 19.93 4.09 11.69
CA ILE A 562 18.55 4.05 11.23
C ILE A 562 18.03 5.47 11.06
N ASN A 563 17.77 5.86 9.81
CA ASN A 563 17.41 7.21 9.44
C ASN A 563 16.09 7.25 8.65
N ALA A 564 15.15 8.10 9.07
CA ALA A 564 14.00 8.53 8.26
C ALA A 564 13.95 10.06 8.15
N ILE A 565 13.99 10.57 6.93
CA ILE A 565 14.06 12.00 6.67
C ILE A 565 13.00 12.39 5.65
N THR A 566 12.15 13.35 6.00
CA THR A 566 11.30 14.02 5.03
C THR A 566 11.25 15.53 5.21
N ASN A 567 10.78 16.30 4.24
CA ASN A 567 10.54 17.72 4.45
C ASN A 567 9.08 17.94 4.87
N ASN A 568 8.15 17.39 4.12
CA ASN A 568 6.72 17.71 4.28
C ASN A 568 5.86 16.55 4.76
N GLY A 569 6.33 15.31 4.66
CA GLY A 569 5.55 14.14 5.04
C GLY A 569 5.59 13.85 6.54
N SER A 570 4.58 13.11 7.00
CA SER A 570 4.57 12.49 8.31
C SER A 570 5.53 11.29 8.36
N ILE A 571 6.12 11.03 9.53
CA ILE A 571 6.94 9.85 9.78
C ILE A 571 6.22 8.96 10.80
N LYS A 572 5.95 7.71 10.44
CA LYS A 572 5.58 6.63 11.36
C LYS A 572 6.72 5.64 11.39
N TYR A 573 7.35 5.46 12.54
CA TYR A 573 8.54 4.63 12.66
C TYR A 573 8.41 3.65 13.82
N ASN A 574 8.66 2.37 13.58
CA ASN A 574 8.69 1.33 14.60
C ASN A 574 10.02 0.55 14.50
N VAL A 575 10.85 0.60 15.54
CA VAL A 575 12.09 -0.17 15.64
C VAL A 575 12.05 -1.08 16.86
N ASP A 576 12.31 -2.36 16.66
CA ASP A 576 12.66 -3.26 17.76
C ASP A 576 14.12 -3.70 17.65
N ALA A 577 14.95 -3.22 18.59
CA ALA A 577 16.36 -3.54 18.69
C ALA A 577 16.74 -4.16 20.04
N ARG A 578 15.76 -4.67 20.83
CA ARG A 578 16.00 -5.23 22.17
C ARG A 578 17.02 -6.37 22.16
N GLN A 579 16.96 -7.21 21.12
CA GLN A 579 17.81 -8.38 20.97
C GLN A 579 19.10 -8.11 20.19
N SER A 580 19.34 -6.86 19.79
CA SER A 580 20.50 -6.52 18.96
C SER A 580 21.82 -6.63 19.74
N GLY A 581 21.86 -6.22 21.01
CA GLY A 581 23.10 -6.23 21.77
C GLY A 581 24.25 -5.45 21.10
N GLN A 582 23.93 -4.51 20.20
CA GLN A 582 24.86 -3.56 19.59
C GLN A 582 24.45 -2.11 19.86
N PRO A 583 25.34 -1.13 19.68
CA PRO A 583 24.95 0.28 19.70
C PRO A 583 23.94 0.59 18.58
N LEU A 584 23.04 1.53 18.84
CA LEU A 584 22.03 1.96 17.89
C LEU A 584 22.03 3.49 17.77
N GLU A 585 22.19 3.99 16.56
CA GLU A 585 21.97 5.39 16.21
C GLU A 585 20.69 5.53 15.39
N TYR A 586 19.82 6.44 15.83
CA TYR A 586 18.46 6.61 15.32
C TYR A 586 18.18 8.08 15.04
N THR A 587 17.76 8.41 13.82
CA THR A 587 17.41 9.79 13.45
C THR A 587 16.10 9.84 12.66
N ASN A 588 15.11 10.55 13.19
CA ASN A 588 13.92 10.96 12.43
C ASN A 588 13.90 12.47 12.27
N ARG A 589 13.69 12.96 11.05
CA ARG A 589 13.61 14.39 10.80
C ARG A 589 12.52 14.74 9.81
N THR A 590 11.67 15.70 10.17
CA THR A 590 10.75 16.37 9.24
C THR A 590 10.72 17.88 9.44
N ALA A 591 10.35 18.64 8.42
CA ALA A 591 10.14 20.08 8.58
C ALA A 591 8.68 20.36 8.95
N ASN A 592 7.72 19.71 8.29
CA ASN A 592 6.30 20.04 8.44
C ASN A 592 5.41 18.91 8.93
N GLY A 593 5.85 17.65 8.81
CA GLY A 593 5.02 16.51 9.18
C GLY A 593 5.06 16.16 10.66
N SER A 594 4.05 15.44 11.13
CA SER A 594 4.08 14.81 12.45
C SER A 594 5.06 13.63 12.46
N VAL A 595 5.65 13.36 13.62
CA VAL A 595 6.46 12.15 13.85
C VAL A 595 5.82 11.31 14.95
N VAL A 596 5.57 10.04 14.65
CA VAL A 596 5.17 9.02 15.63
C VAL A 596 6.22 7.92 15.58
N ALA A 597 7.01 7.81 16.63
CA ALA A 597 8.10 6.85 16.74
C ALA A 597 7.85 5.89 17.91
N SER A 598 8.10 4.60 17.69
CA SER A 598 8.19 3.59 18.74
C SER A 598 9.55 2.91 18.62
N VAL A 599 10.38 3.01 19.64
CA VAL A 599 11.77 2.53 19.61
C VAL A 599 12.02 1.66 20.83
N MET A 600 12.21 0.37 20.61
CA MET A 600 12.66 -0.56 21.64
C MET A 600 14.17 -0.69 21.54
N VAL A 601 14.90 -0.25 22.56
CA VAL A 601 16.37 -0.18 22.51
C VAL A 601 17.04 -1.37 23.22
N PRO A 602 18.32 -1.66 22.93
CA PRO A 602 19.11 -2.61 23.71
C PRO A 602 19.46 -2.06 25.10
N VAL A 603 19.16 -2.83 26.15
CA VAL A 603 19.32 -2.46 27.58
C VAL A 603 20.76 -2.09 27.95
N GLU A 604 21.74 -2.83 27.44
CA GLU A 604 23.14 -2.74 27.88
C GLU A 604 24.05 -2.00 26.89
N LYS A 605 23.48 -1.35 25.87
CA LYS A 605 24.27 -0.73 24.80
C LYS A 605 23.93 0.73 24.63
N MET A 606 24.94 1.48 24.22
CA MET A 606 24.79 2.89 23.94
C MET A 606 23.77 3.12 22.83
N PHE A 607 22.71 3.83 23.19
CA PHE A 607 21.69 4.33 22.28
C PHE A 607 21.89 5.83 22.05
N LYS A 608 21.79 6.26 20.79
CA LYS A 608 21.77 7.67 20.42
C LYS A 608 20.59 7.90 19.50
N GLY A 609 19.54 8.53 20.00
CA GLY A 609 18.36 8.85 19.21
C GLY A 609 18.12 10.34 19.09
N SER A 610 17.65 10.77 17.92
CA SER A 610 17.19 12.13 17.68
C SER A 610 15.90 12.11 16.87
N VAL A 611 14.88 12.84 17.34
CA VAL A 611 13.63 13.04 16.61
C VAL A 611 13.34 14.53 16.50
N THR A 612 13.27 15.04 15.27
CA THR A 612 13.09 16.46 15.01
C THR A 612 11.91 16.73 14.08
N SER A 613 11.02 17.66 14.46
CA SER A 613 10.03 18.24 13.55
C SER A 613 9.91 19.75 13.72
N SER A 614 10.13 20.57 12.68
CA SER A 614 9.98 22.02 12.84
C SER A 614 8.53 22.40 13.19
N ASN A 615 7.56 21.99 12.37
CA ASN A 615 6.18 22.44 12.51
C ASN A 615 5.19 21.37 12.96
N GLY A 616 5.53 20.08 12.86
CA GLY A 616 4.64 18.99 13.23
C GLY A 616 4.81 18.51 14.67
N SER A 617 3.78 17.85 15.19
CA SER A 617 3.83 17.22 16.51
C SER A 617 4.79 16.04 16.52
N VAL A 618 5.46 15.82 17.65
CA VAL A 618 6.34 14.67 17.86
C VAL A 618 5.80 13.82 19.00
N THR A 619 5.64 12.53 18.76
CA THR A 619 5.30 11.53 19.77
C THR A 619 6.29 10.39 19.69
N VAL A 620 6.96 10.09 20.79
CA VAL A 620 7.92 9.01 20.88
C VAL A 620 7.55 8.09 22.03
N ASN A 621 7.51 6.78 21.76
CA ASN A 621 7.51 5.71 22.73
C ASN A 621 8.92 5.11 22.78
N LEU A 622 9.57 5.17 23.94
CA LEU A 622 10.92 4.64 24.17
C LEU A 622 10.89 3.60 25.29
N THR A 623 11.74 2.57 25.25
CA THR A 623 11.81 1.62 26.38
C THR A 623 12.37 2.28 27.62
N GLU A 624 11.86 1.83 28.76
CA GLU A 624 12.24 2.34 30.06
C GLU A 624 13.73 2.14 30.40
N ASP A 625 14.31 1.05 29.95
CA ASP A 625 15.64 0.61 30.29
C ASP A 625 16.73 1.12 29.32
N PHE A 626 16.50 2.23 28.63
CA PHE A 626 17.46 2.75 27.66
C PHE A 626 18.73 3.31 28.33
N HIS A 627 19.88 3.06 27.69
CA HIS A 627 21.18 3.58 28.11
C HIS A 627 21.81 4.46 27.01
N GLY A 628 21.83 5.78 27.19
CA GLY A 628 22.48 6.71 26.27
C GLY A 628 21.77 8.04 26.12
N ARG A 629 21.77 8.64 24.94
CA ARG A 629 21.21 9.99 24.73
C ARG A 629 20.00 9.97 23.80
N PHE A 630 18.95 10.66 24.20
CA PHE A 630 17.76 10.85 23.38
C PHE A 630 17.34 12.32 23.29
N ASP A 631 17.41 12.87 22.09
CA ASP A 631 17.05 14.25 21.78
C ASP A 631 15.71 14.30 21.03
N VAL A 632 14.77 15.10 21.53
CA VAL A 632 13.49 15.37 20.86
C VAL A 632 13.33 16.87 20.69
N ASP A 633 13.39 17.34 19.45
CA ASP A 633 13.30 18.76 19.16
C ASP A 633 12.09 19.04 18.27
N THR A 634 11.27 20.00 18.66
CA THR A 634 10.29 20.59 17.76
C THR A 634 10.36 22.10 17.81
N SER A 635 10.03 22.79 16.72
CA SER A 635 9.85 24.24 16.80
C SER A 635 8.50 24.60 17.40
N ASN A 636 7.79 23.61 17.94
CA ASN A 636 6.38 23.66 18.25
C ASN A 636 5.98 23.13 19.72
N SER A 637 5.74 24.02 20.77
CA SER A 637 4.94 24.17 22.08
C SER A 637 5.18 23.25 23.26
N ARG A 638 4.15 22.59 23.82
CA ARG A 638 4.16 21.96 25.15
C ARG A 638 4.87 20.63 25.05
N SER A 639 5.86 20.45 25.90
CA SER A 639 6.54 19.16 26.06
C SER A 639 5.94 18.40 27.23
N THR A 640 5.44 17.18 27.01
CA THR A 640 5.09 16.22 28.07
C THR A 640 6.09 15.07 28.05
N VAL A 641 6.44 14.63 29.25
CA VAL A 641 7.26 13.44 29.45
C VAL A 641 6.54 12.60 30.49
N GLU A 642 6.24 11.37 30.13
CA GLU A 642 5.56 10.41 30.99
C GLU A 642 6.43 9.16 31.12
N GLY A 643 6.75 8.81 32.35
CA GLY A 643 7.59 7.66 32.68
C GLY A 643 8.05 7.73 34.13
N THR A 644 8.48 6.60 34.68
CA THR A 644 9.04 6.56 36.04
C THR A 644 10.54 6.89 36.04
N ASP A 645 11.06 7.38 37.16
CA ASP A 645 12.50 7.51 37.44
C ASP A 645 13.27 8.52 36.55
N ILE A 646 12.62 9.64 36.23
CA ILE A 646 13.24 10.75 35.49
C ILE A 646 13.57 11.87 36.45
N GLN A 647 14.83 12.29 36.48
CA GLN A 647 15.30 13.44 37.26
C GLN A 647 15.60 14.60 36.32
N PHE A 648 14.78 15.65 36.38
CA PHE A 648 14.98 16.86 35.58
C PHE A 648 15.90 17.84 36.30
N TYR A 649 16.95 18.29 35.62
CA TYR A 649 17.77 19.43 36.06
C TYR A 649 17.39 20.73 35.33
N GLU A 650 16.65 20.63 34.22
CA GLU A 650 15.94 21.74 33.59
C GLU A 650 14.50 21.30 33.30
N ASP A 651 13.52 21.85 34.00
CA ASP A 651 12.09 21.55 33.78
C ASP A 651 11.30 22.83 33.47
N LYS A 652 11.42 23.30 32.22
CA LYS A 652 10.65 24.43 31.70
C LYS A 652 9.54 23.91 30.80
N LYS A 653 8.47 24.69 30.63
CA LYS A 653 7.33 24.37 29.75
C LYS A 653 7.74 23.96 28.33
N ALA A 654 8.76 24.63 27.79
CA ALA A 654 9.28 24.49 26.43
C ALA A 654 10.54 23.60 26.36
N THR A 655 11.29 23.48 27.46
CA THR A 655 12.59 22.80 27.48
C THR A 655 12.66 21.90 28.70
N LYS A 656 12.84 20.61 28.48
CA LYS A 656 13.06 19.63 29.54
C LYS A 656 14.40 18.95 29.31
N ARG A 657 15.25 18.91 30.32
CA ARG A 657 16.50 18.14 30.33
C ARG A 657 16.62 17.38 31.63
N GLY A 658 17.01 16.13 31.51
CA GLY A 658 17.12 15.26 32.66
C GLY A 658 17.94 14.03 32.36
N THR A 659 18.11 13.23 33.40
CA THR A 659 18.69 11.90 33.33
C THR A 659 17.68 10.89 33.85
N ARG A 660 17.78 9.66 33.37
CA ARG A 660 17.03 8.52 33.92
C ARG A 660 17.94 7.70 34.83
N GLY A 661 17.44 7.31 36.02
CA GLY A 661 18.18 6.46 36.96
C GLY A 661 19.23 7.17 37.84
N GLY A 662 19.05 8.45 38.15
CA GLY A 662 20.02 9.26 38.92
C GLY A 662 21.05 9.97 38.04
N ASP A 663 22.30 10.17 38.52
CA ASP A 663 23.46 10.66 37.75
C ASP A 663 23.92 9.67 36.63
N GLY A 664 22.98 8.90 36.10
CA GLY A 664 23.19 7.86 35.10
C GLY A 664 23.46 8.42 33.70
N PRO A 665 24.01 7.59 32.80
CA PRO A 665 24.39 7.95 31.43
C PRO A 665 23.21 8.13 30.47
N SER A 666 21.97 8.04 30.98
CA SER A 666 20.74 8.09 30.19
C SER A 666 20.20 9.52 30.11
N GLU A 667 20.77 10.33 29.23
CA GLU A 667 20.40 11.74 29.03
C GLU A 667 19.17 11.88 28.13
N ILE A 668 18.25 12.75 28.54
CA ILE A 668 17.14 13.20 27.70
C ILE A 668 17.20 14.71 27.51
N LYS A 669 16.98 15.15 26.26
CA LYS A 669 16.79 16.55 25.92
C LYS A 669 15.51 16.69 25.12
N ILE A 670 14.62 17.55 25.57
CA ILE A 670 13.39 17.88 24.86
C ILE A 670 13.31 19.39 24.72
N GLN A 671 13.12 19.88 23.50
CA GLN A 671 13.00 21.30 23.20
C GLN A 671 11.83 21.55 22.27
N SER A 672 11.05 22.59 22.57
CA SER A 672 9.77 22.83 21.91
C SER A 672 9.37 24.33 21.97
N SER A 673 8.91 24.95 20.86
CA SER A 673 8.53 26.39 20.83
C SER A 673 7.02 26.75 20.59
N ASN A 674 6.34 26.34 19.50
CA ASN A 674 4.85 26.47 19.12
C ASN A 674 3.83 25.25 18.63
N GLY A 675 3.56 24.08 19.29
CA GLY A 675 2.87 22.75 19.03
C GLY A 675 3.17 21.64 20.10
N SER A 676 3.11 20.31 19.90
CA SER A 676 3.30 19.34 21.03
C SER A 676 4.42 18.32 20.86
N THR A 677 5.20 18.10 21.92
CA THR A 677 6.14 16.98 22.05
C THR A 677 5.75 16.09 23.19
N ASN A 678 5.52 14.81 22.92
CA ASN A 678 5.21 13.83 23.95
C ASN A 678 6.27 12.71 23.90
N LEU A 679 6.96 12.49 25.03
CA LEU A 679 7.88 11.37 25.22
C LEU A 679 7.30 10.44 26.28
N PHE A 680 6.95 9.22 25.87
CA PHE A 680 6.44 8.18 26.76
C PHE A 680 7.50 7.10 26.93
N PHE A 681 7.70 6.66 28.16
CA PHE A 681 8.50 5.48 28.45
C PHE A 681 7.61 4.30 28.77
N HIS A 682 7.94 3.14 28.20
CA HIS A 682 7.18 1.90 28.40
C HIS A 682 8.06 0.78 28.95
N PRO A 683 7.56 -0.04 29.89
CA PRO A 683 8.26 -1.23 30.33
C PRO A 683 8.61 -2.15 29.14
N PRO A 684 9.72 -2.91 29.21
CA PRO A 684 10.08 -3.85 28.17
C PRO A 684 8.93 -4.86 27.93
N GLY A 685 8.36 -4.84 26.73
CA GLY A 685 7.27 -5.75 26.33
C GLY A 685 5.89 -5.14 26.22
N GLU A 686 5.65 -3.94 26.76
CA GLU A 686 4.34 -3.27 26.72
C GLU A 686 4.21 -2.18 25.64
N SER A 687 5.29 -1.85 24.93
CA SER A 687 5.21 -0.78 23.92
C SER A 687 4.37 -1.20 22.71
N MET A 688 3.62 -0.25 22.17
CA MET A 688 2.77 -0.41 20.97
C MET A 688 3.54 -0.92 19.74
N ALA A 689 4.87 -0.91 19.76
CA ALA A 689 5.68 -1.59 18.75
C ALA A 689 5.29 -3.06 18.58
N ALA A 690 4.94 -3.74 19.68
CA ALA A 690 4.58 -5.16 19.70
C ALA A 690 3.20 -5.45 19.08
N GLU A 691 2.24 -4.53 19.20
CA GLU A 691 0.90 -4.70 18.60
C GLU A 691 0.93 -4.59 17.07
N LEU A 692 1.77 -3.72 16.52
CA LEU A 692 1.92 -3.59 15.06
C LEU A 692 2.54 -4.87 14.45
N ASP A 693 3.44 -5.54 15.16
CA ASP A 693 4.06 -6.81 14.76
C ASP A 693 3.06 -7.97 14.72
N ALA A 694 2.04 -7.97 15.59
CA ALA A 694 0.98 -8.98 15.59
C ALA A 694 0.06 -8.84 14.37
N SER A 695 -0.22 -7.62 13.92
CA SER A 695 -1.05 -7.36 12.74
C SER A 695 -0.34 -7.70 11.41
N GLY A 696 1.00 -7.58 11.35
CA GLY A 696 1.78 -7.88 10.15
C GLY A 696 2.00 -9.38 9.90
N LYS A 697 1.93 -10.22 10.94
CA LYS A 697 2.06 -11.69 10.82
C LYS A 697 0.81 -12.40 10.28
N GLN A 698 -0.30 -11.68 10.08
CA GLN A 698 -1.55 -12.23 9.56
C GLN A 698 -1.78 -11.99 8.05
N GLN A 699 -0.78 -11.51 7.29
CA GLN A 699 -0.88 -11.30 5.83
C GLN A 699 0.06 -12.15 4.99
#